data_AF-A0A0P6Z3H0-F1
#
_entry.id   AF-A0A0P6Z3H0-F1
#
_cell.length_a   1.000
_cell.length_b   1.000
_cell.length_c   1.000
_cell.angle_alpha   90.00
_cell.angle_beta   90.00
_cell.angle_gamma   90.00
#
_symmetry.space_group_name_H-M   'P 1'
#
loop_
_entity.id
_entity.type
_entity.pdbx_description
1 polymer ?
#
loop_
_entity_poly.entity_id
_entity_poly.type
_entity_poly.pdbx_seq_one_letter_code
_entity_poly.pdbx_strand_id
1 'polypeptide(L)'
;MQPQRERVKLGKDRNWWRLLPVLGALGLIGFMLVLTFMPSRLDDANLEPSVVALLGSPTPSIQPSPTLIAAPFPAWQPEKSAPPIQVLPADPGEVRLATIEPAFTSVPTKDLHDAELLPTIVPIIEQPTTMIPAATIVLQTPTTLPTLTAQPTPVGQIHSYAIIVRADTAQYQLVLLEATDFVPIATVDEYAASFMALLPEQQTLLLPRNQNLVAIDLKTGQPRWSMQLLPKKPYDRKSRLTIDNTGSGVYVLDQSSDDARWTWSHLAIQDGQLLDGPSSLPLPGHSHTMTSDGKIWGIDDDQLFQFDPRTMTKRDFGALRINSITGDGTQPFLGVFRASTSVSLIDWASGNEQQVALNPPFHGNLFSATFSNDQQTLVVESIVSSDDPRADDVYLSSVYNLQTGQLLGISEVANLSSIYPGITADQWLISSSDWEREQRLVSRWNVATNSLTEVVPASVWGDHGIVWLGDLAGPAINLPNSDYQAAVTPLPTIVPMYDQPNLPTIQPPSIEPVAIFGDRLGTDLRLQRLSSDQTLDVLVEEGAKLFERYNQPPLVLHHPKSKTWQLVDLVSQQTVEWEFEKILSDESFINSILAPNYQSMVALVGQDLRSNDQFTGASQLLQINTQTGAWNVLADSRSWPELKWSTPLAWQGDSIYFLQASKNPQLLWRVQLGPPFQAEKIAEIPAIVANIPDVSSAILARVYVSPNQRWLIYPLATANKTMVLRVLDLVKQQSHDIALPLMPLAADDLSFSPEGNSFAFMLPTAEGRSAPALYQFEQQRWYQLDSGEYFESGESPFLWSPDGHWLLLDFATISREQRLGVYNAQQPSLVFSTQRDPLKEPVALYNDGKTLLAQHLWQPSLEQLSWNGQALQIDWRISEDVGLSEEIYYVYPR
;
A
#
# COMPACT_ATOMS: atom_id res chain seq x y z
N MET A 1 -74.17 15.99 14.72
CA MET A 1 -74.65 17.39 14.73
C MET A 1 -73.74 18.22 15.64
N GLN A 2 -73.49 19.49 15.33
CA GLN A 2 -73.05 20.53 16.29
C GLN A 2 -74.27 21.00 17.14
N PRO A 3 -74.20 21.92 18.15
CA PRO A 3 -73.15 22.92 18.53
C PRO A 3 -72.70 22.89 20.04
N GLN A 4 -71.48 23.28 20.44
CA GLN A 4 -70.87 24.63 20.74
C GLN A 4 -70.99 25.21 22.18
N ARG A 5 -69.80 25.56 22.72
CA ARG A 5 -69.37 26.81 23.42
C ARG A 5 -69.87 27.28 24.82
N GLU A 6 -68.90 27.32 25.73
CA GLU A 6 -68.34 28.50 26.47
C GLU A 6 -69.25 29.56 27.16
N ARG A 7 -68.93 29.84 28.45
CA ARG A 7 -68.51 31.19 28.91
C ARG A 7 -67.74 31.14 30.25
N VAL A 8 -67.11 32.27 30.64
CA VAL A 8 -65.88 32.33 31.48
C VAL A 8 -65.81 33.61 32.36
N LYS A 9 -64.95 33.60 33.42
CA LYS A 9 -64.48 34.69 34.35
C LYS A 9 -65.22 34.89 35.71
N LEU A 10 -64.57 35.32 36.82
CA LEU A 10 -63.20 35.14 37.37
C LEU A 10 -63.05 35.78 38.79
N GLY A 11 -62.17 35.25 39.65
CA GLY A 11 -61.58 35.94 40.83
C GLY A 11 -61.95 35.36 42.21
N LYS A 12 -61.09 35.35 43.25
CA LYS A 12 -59.73 35.93 43.38
C LYS A 12 -58.86 35.26 44.48
N ASP A 13 -57.54 35.22 44.23
CA ASP A 13 -56.37 35.29 45.14
C ASP A 13 -56.24 34.45 46.45
N ARG A 14 -55.28 33.51 46.46
CA ARG A 14 -54.01 33.70 47.22
C ARG A 14 -52.89 32.74 46.77
N ASN A 15 -51.65 33.26 46.64
CA ASN A 15 -50.49 32.53 46.12
C ASN A 15 -49.51 32.12 47.23
N TRP A 16 -49.26 30.82 47.36
CA TRP A 16 -48.31 30.22 48.33
C TRP A 16 -47.07 29.65 47.62
N TRP A 17 -47.24 29.16 46.39
CA TRP A 17 -46.20 28.53 45.55
C TRP A 17 -44.96 29.38 45.24
N ARG A 18 -45.02 30.70 45.40
CA ARG A 18 -43.90 31.62 45.12
C ARG A 18 -42.80 31.66 46.20
N LEU A 19 -43.02 31.05 47.36
CA LEU A 19 -42.05 31.02 48.47
C LEU A 19 -41.08 29.82 48.44
N LEU A 20 -41.49 28.72 47.80
CA LEU A 20 -40.69 27.49 47.71
C LEU A 20 -39.31 27.67 47.02
N PRO A 21 -39.18 28.40 45.88
CA PRO A 21 -37.89 28.55 45.22
C PRO A 21 -36.84 29.30 46.04
N VAL A 22 -37.28 30.29 46.83
CA VAL A 22 -36.38 31.14 47.65
C VAL A 22 -35.79 30.36 48.83
N LEU A 23 -36.59 29.47 49.44
CA LEU A 23 -36.12 28.57 50.50
C LEU A 23 -35.15 27.52 49.97
N GLY A 24 -35.40 26.97 48.77
CA GLY A 24 -34.48 26.04 48.10
C GLY A 24 -33.11 26.67 47.79
N ALA A 25 -33.10 27.90 47.25
CA ALA A 25 -31.87 28.62 46.93
C ALA A 25 -31.00 28.90 48.18
N LEU A 26 -31.63 29.30 49.30
CA LEU A 26 -30.92 29.55 50.56
C LEU A 26 -30.32 28.26 51.16
N GLY A 27 -31.01 27.12 51.04
CA GLY A 27 -30.48 25.82 51.46
C GLY A 27 -29.23 25.40 50.68
N LEU A 28 -29.23 25.58 49.36
CA LEU A 28 -28.10 25.26 48.48
C LEU A 28 -26.86 26.11 48.76
N ILE A 29 -27.04 27.42 48.98
CA ILE A 29 -25.94 28.33 49.36
C ILE A 29 -25.35 27.92 50.72
N GLY A 30 -26.19 27.54 51.69
CA GLY A 30 -25.74 27.03 52.99
C GLY A 30 -24.90 25.75 52.88
N PHE A 31 -25.27 24.83 51.99
CA PHE A 31 -24.57 23.55 51.81
C PHE A 31 -23.17 23.73 51.17
N MET A 32 -23.03 24.60 50.17
CA MET A 32 -21.72 24.91 49.57
C MET A 32 -20.77 25.64 50.52
N LEU A 33 -21.30 26.43 51.47
CA LEU A 33 -20.49 27.09 52.51
C LEU A 33 -19.93 26.12 53.57
N VAL A 34 -20.55 24.97 53.78
CA VAL A 34 -20.04 23.92 54.68
C VAL A 34 -18.94 23.10 54.00
N LEU A 35 -19.12 22.76 52.72
CA LEU A 35 -18.15 21.99 51.93
C LEU A 35 -16.82 22.71 51.65
N THR A 36 -16.77 24.03 51.84
CA THR A 36 -15.57 24.86 51.58
C THR A 36 -14.71 25.13 52.83
N PHE A 37 -15.18 24.79 54.03
CA PHE A 37 -14.51 25.15 55.30
C PHE A 37 -14.60 24.08 56.41
N MET A 38 -14.17 22.84 56.15
CA MET A 38 -13.76 21.92 57.24
C MET A 38 -12.43 21.19 56.94
N PRO A 39 -11.58 20.97 57.96
CA PRO A 39 -10.22 20.45 57.77
C PRO A 39 -10.10 18.94 57.97
N SER A 40 -9.21 18.30 57.22
CA SER A 40 -8.70 16.97 57.54
C SER A 40 -7.43 17.05 58.39
N ARG A 41 -7.51 16.52 59.61
CA ARG A 41 -6.39 16.00 60.38
C ARG A 41 -6.84 14.71 61.04
N LEU A 42 -6.06 13.65 60.86
CA LEU A 42 -5.64 12.73 61.92
C LEU A 42 -4.67 11.73 61.31
N ASP A 43 -3.39 11.89 61.62
CA ASP A 43 -2.52 10.75 61.79
C ASP A 43 -3.02 9.98 63.02
N ASP A 44 -3.02 8.64 62.97
CA ASP A 44 -2.60 7.85 64.13
C ASP A 44 -2.03 6.52 63.63
N ALA A 45 -0.95 6.04 64.27
CA ALA A 45 -0.02 5.09 63.68
C ALA A 45 -0.11 3.66 64.25
N ASN A 46 0.45 2.68 63.51
CA ASN A 46 1.14 1.44 63.96
C ASN A 46 1.35 0.54 62.71
N LEU A 47 2.46 -0.19 62.48
CA LEU A 47 3.73 -0.32 63.23
C LEU A 47 4.88 -0.77 62.27
N GLU A 48 6.12 -0.45 62.64
CA GLU A 48 7.42 -0.79 62.00
C GLU A 48 7.86 -2.27 62.21
N PRO A 49 9.03 -2.80 61.73
CA PRO A 49 10.23 -2.19 61.08
C PRO A 49 10.64 -2.91 59.73
N SER A 50 11.77 -2.65 59.02
CA SER A 50 13.10 -2.16 59.43
C SER A 50 14.01 -1.51 58.36
N VAL A 51 14.61 -0.37 58.74
CA VAL A 51 16.06 -0.01 58.62
C VAL A 51 16.83 -0.25 57.30
N VAL A 52 17.24 0.86 56.65
CA VAL A 52 18.64 1.12 56.23
C VAL A 52 18.97 2.60 56.52
N ALA A 53 20.23 2.91 56.83
CA ALA A 53 20.76 4.24 57.20
C ALA A 53 21.63 4.85 56.06
N LEU A 54 22.15 6.08 56.04
CA LEU A 54 22.15 7.26 56.92
C LEU A 54 22.49 8.53 56.08
N LEU A 55 22.17 9.73 56.58
CA LEU A 55 22.71 11.10 56.30
C LEU A 55 23.61 11.39 55.06
N GLY A 56 23.49 12.57 54.40
CA GLY A 56 22.66 13.73 54.75
C GLY A 56 22.84 15.00 53.88
N SER A 57 22.23 16.08 54.36
CA SER A 57 22.05 17.44 53.78
C SER A 57 23.31 18.35 53.90
N PRO A 58 23.35 19.63 53.43
CA PRO A 58 22.24 20.47 52.93
C PRO A 58 22.49 21.41 51.71
N THR A 59 21.42 22.02 51.19
CA THR A 59 21.43 23.30 50.45
C THR A 59 21.69 24.49 51.38
N PRO A 60 22.07 25.67 50.86
CA PRO A 60 21.21 26.84 51.15
C PRO A 60 21.18 27.96 50.10
N SER A 61 19.97 28.41 49.74
CA SER A 61 19.63 29.82 49.39
C SER A 61 20.28 30.45 48.13
N ILE A 62 19.82 31.54 47.52
CA ILE A 62 18.90 32.63 47.94
C ILE A 62 17.93 32.97 46.78
N GLN A 63 16.68 33.35 47.09
CA GLN A 63 15.80 34.07 46.16
C GLN A 63 15.18 35.29 46.82
N PRO A 64 15.29 36.49 46.21
CA PRO A 64 14.37 37.59 46.40
C PRO A 64 13.75 38.02 45.06
N SER A 65 12.43 38.07 44.97
CA SER A 65 11.72 38.60 43.81
C SER A 65 10.85 39.80 44.21
N PRO A 66 11.10 40.96 43.59
CA PRO A 66 10.01 41.85 43.20
C PRO A 66 10.15 42.26 41.73
N THR A 67 9.45 41.61 40.79
CA THR A 67 8.14 42.01 40.22
C THR A 67 8.09 43.30 39.37
N LEU A 68 7.73 43.10 38.08
CA LEU A 68 7.06 44.04 37.14
C LEU A 68 7.94 45.22 36.59
N ILE A 69 7.85 45.65 35.33
CA ILE A 69 7.00 45.25 34.18
C ILE A 69 7.65 45.66 32.82
N ALA A 70 7.18 45.05 31.72
CA ALA A 70 7.32 45.45 30.29
C ALA A 70 8.69 45.29 29.55
N ALA A 71 8.58 44.67 28.37
CA ALA A 71 9.52 44.78 27.24
C ALA A 71 9.11 45.96 26.31
N PRO A 72 9.90 46.37 25.28
CA PRO A 72 10.17 45.55 24.09
C PRO A 72 11.65 45.58 23.62
N PHE A 73 11.94 44.99 22.46
CA PHE A 73 13.25 44.93 21.79
C PHE A 73 13.96 46.29 21.65
N PRO A 74 15.31 46.28 21.70
CA PRO A 74 16.05 46.95 20.61
C PRO A 74 17.31 46.19 20.14
N ALA A 75 17.79 46.54 18.95
CA ALA A 75 19.11 46.16 18.40
C ALA A 75 19.87 47.43 17.97
N TRP A 76 21.21 47.39 17.87
CA TRP A 76 22.15 48.31 17.17
C TRP A 76 23.61 47.91 17.54
N GLN A 77 24.70 48.23 16.82
CA GLN A 77 24.99 48.51 15.39
C GLN A 77 26.55 48.46 15.16
N PRO A 78 27.12 48.62 13.93
CA PRO A 78 28.53 48.34 13.60
C PRO A 78 29.50 49.56 13.57
N GLU A 79 30.73 49.33 13.04
CA GLU A 79 31.84 50.28 12.73
C GLU A 79 32.72 50.75 13.90
N LYS A 80 34.02 51.14 13.79
CA LYS A 80 35.22 50.93 12.93
C LYS A 80 36.29 51.94 13.43
N SER A 81 37.60 51.66 13.23
CA SER A 81 38.71 52.61 12.88
C SER A 81 40.07 52.26 13.52
N ALA A 82 41.24 52.65 12.98
CA ALA A 82 41.58 52.79 11.55
C ALA A 82 43.09 52.60 11.21
N PRO A 83 44.04 53.52 11.52
CA PRO A 83 45.15 53.75 10.57
C PRO A 83 46.57 53.98 11.18
N PRO A 84 47.62 54.33 10.39
CA PRO A 84 47.79 54.38 8.91
C PRO A 84 48.88 53.36 8.43
N ILE A 85 49.28 53.19 7.15
CA ILE A 85 49.55 54.08 5.98
C ILE A 85 49.19 53.29 4.70
N GLN A 86 48.32 53.79 3.79
CA GLN A 86 48.62 54.50 2.53
C GLN A 86 49.35 53.60 1.48
N VAL A 87 48.98 53.52 0.18
CA VAL A 87 48.63 54.57 -0.82
C VAL A 87 47.60 54.06 -1.88
N LEU A 88 46.98 54.98 -2.65
CA LEU A 88 45.95 54.85 -3.72
C LEU A 88 46.46 55.55 -5.03
N PRO A 89 45.71 55.68 -6.15
CA PRO A 89 44.74 54.80 -6.87
C PRO A 89 45.00 54.76 -8.42
N ALA A 90 44.13 54.10 -9.21
CA ALA A 90 43.70 54.56 -10.55
C ALA A 90 42.44 53.82 -11.06
N ASP A 91 41.65 54.51 -11.89
CA ASP A 91 40.40 54.13 -12.62
C ASP A 91 40.45 54.93 -13.98
N PRO A 92 39.51 54.95 -14.96
CA PRO A 92 38.28 54.16 -15.22
C PRO A 92 38.09 53.70 -16.71
N GLY A 93 36.90 53.18 -17.07
CA GLY A 93 36.33 53.17 -18.45
C GLY A 93 36.12 51.79 -19.11
N GLU A 94 35.19 51.58 -20.06
CA GLU A 94 34.12 52.44 -20.61
C GLU A 94 32.93 51.58 -21.18
N VAL A 95 32.04 52.10 -22.05
CA VAL A 95 30.62 51.67 -22.11
C VAL A 95 29.98 51.54 -23.54
N ARG A 96 29.13 50.49 -23.74
CA ARG A 96 27.97 50.32 -24.69
C ARG A 96 28.15 49.85 -26.17
N LEU A 97 26.98 49.40 -26.72
CA LEU A 97 26.56 49.16 -28.14
C LEU A 97 26.99 47.81 -28.78
N ALA A 98 26.20 47.12 -29.63
CA ALA A 98 24.79 47.28 -30.08
C ALA A 98 24.18 45.95 -30.62
N THR A 99 22.87 45.90 -30.87
CA THR A 99 22.10 44.73 -31.39
C THR A 99 21.85 44.81 -32.89
N ILE A 100 22.20 43.77 -33.69
CA ILE A 100 21.75 43.56 -35.08
C ILE A 100 21.66 42.05 -35.43
N GLU A 101 20.49 41.59 -35.89
CA GLU A 101 20.28 40.45 -36.81
C GLU A 101 19.95 41.02 -38.23
N PRO A 102 19.80 40.25 -39.34
CA PRO A 102 19.93 38.79 -39.57
C PRO A 102 20.79 38.44 -40.82
N ALA A 103 20.73 37.20 -41.36
CA ALA A 103 20.44 36.88 -42.79
C ALA A 103 20.87 35.46 -43.24
N PHE A 104 20.30 35.00 -44.36
CA PHE A 104 20.29 33.62 -44.90
C PHE A 104 21.32 33.32 -46.02
N THR A 105 21.52 32.00 -46.27
CA THR A 105 21.68 31.30 -47.58
C THR A 105 23.00 31.21 -48.40
N SER A 106 23.31 29.94 -48.77
CA SER A 106 23.73 29.38 -50.08
C SER A 106 25.17 29.47 -50.67
N VAL A 107 25.84 28.29 -50.72
CA VAL A 107 26.46 27.51 -51.87
C VAL A 107 26.60 28.12 -53.30
N PRO A 108 27.35 27.53 -54.29
CA PRO A 108 28.20 26.30 -54.35
C PRO A 108 29.53 26.38 -55.15
N THR A 109 30.29 25.26 -55.27
CA THR A 109 30.96 24.71 -56.51
C THR A 109 31.45 23.26 -56.26
N LYS A 110 31.07 22.22 -57.06
CA LYS A 110 31.70 21.66 -58.31
C LYS A 110 33.08 21.01 -58.10
N ASP A 111 33.47 19.83 -58.61
CA ASP A 111 32.97 18.82 -59.60
C ASP A 111 33.73 17.45 -59.35
N LEU A 112 33.43 16.23 -59.85
CA LEU A 112 32.27 15.53 -60.49
C LEU A 112 32.57 13.99 -60.60
N HIS A 113 31.52 13.14 -60.60
CA HIS A 113 31.44 11.75 -61.15
C HIS A 113 32.36 10.61 -60.61
N ASP A 114 32.04 9.30 -60.72
CA ASP A 114 30.77 8.52 -60.81
C ASP A 114 31.03 7.02 -60.49
N ALA A 115 29.98 6.31 -60.04
CA ALA A 115 29.66 4.87 -60.18
C ALA A 115 30.70 3.71 -60.02
N GLU A 116 30.29 2.73 -59.19
CA GLU A 116 30.32 1.26 -59.43
C GLU A 116 31.65 0.46 -59.61
N LEU A 117 32.02 -0.38 -58.62
CA LEU A 117 31.91 -1.88 -58.67
C LEU A 117 32.72 -2.65 -57.58
N LEU A 118 32.19 -3.82 -57.18
CA LEU A 118 32.88 -4.96 -56.51
C LEU A 118 33.74 -5.75 -57.54
N PRO A 119 34.56 -6.80 -57.25
CA PRO A 119 34.62 -7.68 -56.05
C PRO A 119 36.05 -8.23 -55.67
N THR A 120 36.11 -9.33 -54.88
CA THR A 120 37.05 -10.49 -55.03
C THR A 120 38.28 -10.69 -54.11
N ILE A 121 38.11 -11.59 -53.12
CA ILE A 121 38.93 -12.79 -52.74
C ILE A 121 40.48 -12.71 -52.57
N VAL A 122 40.92 -12.79 -51.29
CA VAL A 122 41.87 -13.75 -50.62
C VAL A 122 42.93 -14.54 -51.44
N PRO A 123 44.22 -14.49 -51.04
CA PRO A 123 44.92 -15.70 -50.50
C PRO A 123 45.73 -15.41 -49.18
N ILE A 124 46.05 -16.29 -48.22
CA ILE A 124 46.22 -17.77 -48.04
C ILE A 124 47.69 -18.27 -48.01
N ILE A 125 48.17 -18.63 -46.79
CA ILE A 125 49.44 -19.27 -46.33
C ILE A 125 50.78 -18.61 -46.75
N GLU A 126 51.97 -18.82 -46.14
CA GLU A 126 52.60 -20.02 -45.54
C GLU A 126 53.37 -19.78 -44.21
N GLN A 127 53.61 -20.85 -43.44
CA GLN A 127 54.65 -20.96 -42.39
C GLN A 127 55.98 -21.45 -43.01
N PRO A 128 57.13 -21.55 -42.28
CA PRO A 128 57.40 -22.84 -41.61
C PRO A 128 58.36 -22.84 -40.38
N THR A 129 58.17 -23.79 -39.45
CA THR A 129 59.19 -24.60 -38.68
C THR A 129 60.35 -23.90 -37.93
N THR A 130 60.86 -24.34 -36.77
CA THR A 130 61.01 -25.68 -36.11
C THR A 130 61.45 -25.43 -34.62
N MET A 131 61.65 -26.34 -33.66
CA MET A 131 61.79 -27.81 -33.60
C MET A 131 60.93 -28.45 -32.45
N ILE A 132 61.35 -29.63 -31.98
CA ILE A 132 60.74 -30.65 -31.08
C ILE A 132 61.97 -31.24 -30.29
N PRO A 133 61.96 -31.64 -28.99
CA PRO A 133 61.05 -32.63 -28.35
C PRO A 133 60.73 -32.43 -26.84
N ALA A 134 60.01 -33.32 -26.12
CA ALA A 134 58.81 -34.13 -26.42
C ALA A 134 58.37 -34.90 -25.17
N ALA A 135 57.05 -35.01 -24.93
CA ALA A 135 56.42 -36.07 -24.11
C ALA A 135 54.93 -36.16 -24.50
N THR A 136 54.36 -37.37 -24.56
CA THR A 136 53.10 -37.60 -25.29
C THR A 136 51.91 -37.86 -24.37
N ILE A 137 50.86 -37.03 -24.48
CA ILE A 137 49.49 -37.36 -24.08
C ILE A 137 48.58 -37.01 -25.26
N VAL A 138 47.60 -37.88 -25.57
CA VAL A 138 46.75 -37.75 -26.76
C VAL A 138 45.67 -36.69 -26.52
N LEU A 139 45.86 -35.50 -27.07
CA LEU A 139 44.81 -34.52 -27.25
C LEU A 139 43.96 -34.91 -28.47
N GLN A 140 42.68 -35.19 -28.25
CA GLN A 140 41.70 -35.29 -29.32
C GLN A 140 41.53 -33.90 -29.96
N THR A 141 41.36 -33.85 -31.29
CA THR A 141 41.01 -32.61 -31.99
C THR A 141 39.68 -32.09 -31.46
N PRO A 142 39.59 -30.82 -31.01
CA PRO A 142 38.32 -30.26 -30.58
C PRO A 142 37.35 -30.26 -31.77
N THR A 143 36.17 -30.83 -31.57
CA THR A 143 35.08 -30.73 -32.54
C THR A 143 34.70 -29.26 -32.66
N THR A 144 34.75 -28.70 -33.86
CA THR A 144 34.31 -27.32 -34.11
C THR A 144 32.82 -27.23 -33.83
N LEU A 145 32.45 -26.55 -32.74
CA LEU A 145 31.07 -26.14 -32.47
C LEU A 145 30.55 -25.36 -33.69
N PRO A 146 29.32 -25.63 -34.16
CA PRO A 146 28.71 -24.81 -35.21
C PRO A 146 28.45 -23.41 -34.63
N THR A 147 29.11 -22.40 -35.16
CA THR A 147 28.87 -21.01 -34.75
C THR A 147 27.48 -20.59 -35.19
N LEU A 148 26.52 -20.54 -34.27
CA LEU A 148 25.18 -20.00 -34.49
C LEU A 148 25.20 -18.47 -34.56
N THR A 149 25.95 -17.92 -35.52
CA THR A 149 25.81 -16.53 -35.97
C THR A 149 24.60 -16.44 -36.89
N ALA A 150 23.40 -16.65 -36.33
CA ALA A 150 22.16 -16.32 -37.01
C ALA A 150 22.10 -14.80 -37.17
N GLN A 151 22.42 -14.31 -38.38
CA GLN A 151 22.14 -12.91 -38.71
C GLN A 151 20.63 -12.68 -38.64
N PRO A 152 20.16 -11.53 -38.13
CA PRO A 152 18.73 -11.23 -38.11
C PRO A 152 18.17 -11.33 -39.53
N THR A 153 17.22 -12.24 -39.72
CA THR A 153 16.56 -12.44 -41.02
C THR A 153 15.84 -11.13 -41.38
N PRO A 154 15.94 -10.64 -42.63
CA PRO A 154 15.38 -9.34 -43.02
C PRO A 154 13.89 -9.26 -42.69
N VAL A 155 13.50 -8.10 -42.14
CA VAL A 155 12.22 -7.83 -41.48
C VAL A 155 11.02 -8.31 -42.31
N GLY A 156 10.40 -9.40 -41.86
CA GLY A 156 9.01 -9.74 -42.17
C GLY A 156 8.05 -8.82 -41.42
N GLN A 157 6.74 -9.11 -41.44
CA GLN A 157 5.83 -8.39 -40.55
C GLN A 157 6.23 -8.65 -39.09
N ILE A 158 6.15 -7.60 -38.26
CA ILE A 158 6.42 -7.67 -36.83
C ILE A 158 5.08 -7.56 -36.12
N HIS A 159 4.85 -8.48 -35.18
CA HIS A 159 3.65 -8.53 -34.36
C HIS A 159 4.04 -8.57 -32.88
N SER A 160 3.38 -7.76 -32.06
CA SER A 160 3.56 -7.72 -30.61
C SER A 160 2.53 -8.63 -29.95
N TYR A 161 2.92 -9.35 -28.89
CA TYR A 161 2.07 -10.30 -28.17
C TYR A 161 2.12 -10.03 -26.68
N ALA A 162 1.06 -10.41 -25.96
CA ALA A 162 1.01 -10.36 -24.50
C ALA A 162 0.39 -11.63 -23.92
N ILE A 163 0.75 -11.95 -22.68
CA ILE A 163 -0.11 -12.74 -21.80
C ILE A 163 -0.80 -11.74 -20.87
N ILE A 164 -2.13 -11.64 -21.00
CA ILE A 164 -2.97 -10.79 -20.16
C ILE A 164 -3.72 -11.62 -19.12
N VAL A 165 -4.07 -11.00 -17.99
CA VAL A 165 -5.11 -11.47 -17.08
C VAL A 165 -6.41 -10.78 -17.46
N ARG A 166 -7.44 -11.57 -17.76
CA ARG A 166 -8.79 -11.07 -18.06
C ARG A 166 -9.45 -10.51 -16.81
N ALA A 167 -9.80 -9.23 -16.81
CA ALA A 167 -10.48 -8.59 -15.67
C ALA A 167 -11.85 -9.22 -15.35
N ASP A 168 -12.55 -9.72 -16.37
CA ASP A 168 -13.89 -10.30 -16.25
C ASP A 168 -13.93 -11.78 -15.85
N THR A 169 -12.80 -12.50 -15.95
CA THR A 169 -12.76 -13.96 -15.68
C THR A 169 -11.55 -14.43 -14.87
N ALA A 170 -10.61 -13.54 -14.55
CA ALA A 170 -9.28 -13.83 -14.00
C ALA A 170 -8.45 -14.84 -14.82
N GLN A 171 -8.83 -15.13 -16.08
CA GLN A 171 -8.14 -16.10 -16.92
C GLN A 171 -6.93 -15.50 -17.62
N TYR A 172 -5.85 -16.28 -17.67
CA TYR A 172 -4.62 -15.93 -18.38
C TYR A 172 -4.80 -16.24 -19.87
N GLN A 173 -4.56 -15.26 -20.73
CA GLN A 173 -4.83 -15.37 -22.16
C GLN A 173 -3.66 -14.80 -22.98
N LEU A 174 -3.12 -15.61 -23.88
CA LEU A 174 -2.19 -15.19 -24.92
C LEU A 174 -2.99 -14.43 -26.00
N VAL A 175 -2.60 -13.19 -26.26
CA VAL A 175 -3.23 -12.29 -27.23
C VAL A 175 -2.20 -11.73 -28.21
N LEU A 176 -2.66 -11.49 -29.44
CA LEU A 176 -1.98 -10.60 -30.39
C LEU A 176 -2.43 -9.16 -30.09
N LEU A 177 -1.45 -8.25 -30.02
CA LEU A 177 -1.67 -6.83 -29.78
C LEU A 177 -1.87 -6.11 -31.12
N GLU A 178 -3.08 -5.58 -31.33
CA GLU A 178 -3.40 -4.70 -32.45
C GLU A 178 -3.65 -3.28 -31.93
N ALA A 179 -3.54 -2.27 -32.81
CA ALA A 179 -3.51 -0.85 -32.41
C ALA A 179 -4.80 -0.33 -31.72
N THR A 180 -5.88 -1.12 -31.68
CA THR A 180 -7.16 -0.76 -31.04
C THR A 180 -7.86 -1.95 -30.35
N ASP A 181 -7.26 -3.14 -30.28
CA ASP A 181 -7.94 -4.37 -29.82
C ASP A 181 -6.94 -5.47 -29.41
N PHE A 182 -7.39 -6.47 -28.67
CA PHE A 182 -6.64 -7.69 -28.36
C PHE A 182 -7.25 -8.89 -29.07
N VAL A 183 -6.53 -9.48 -30.02
CA VAL A 183 -7.01 -10.65 -30.76
C VAL A 183 -6.67 -11.93 -29.96
N PRO A 184 -7.66 -12.68 -29.44
CA PRO A 184 -7.39 -13.82 -28.57
C PRO A 184 -6.81 -15.01 -29.32
N ILE A 185 -5.66 -15.53 -28.87
CA ILE A 185 -5.00 -16.69 -29.49
C ILE A 185 -5.35 -17.96 -28.71
N ALA A 186 -4.99 -18.01 -27.42
CA ALA A 186 -5.22 -19.16 -26.57
C ALA A 186 -5.35 -18.75 -25.10
N THR A 187 -6.26 -19.41 -24.38
CA THR A 187 -6.32 -19.34 -22.91
C THR A 187 -5.30 -20.33 -22.34
N VAL A 188 -4.47 -19.88 -21.40
CA VAL A 188 -3.27 -20.58 -20.89
C VAL A 188 -3.32 -20.73 -19.37
N ASP A 189 -2.44 -21.56 -18.80
CA ASP A 189 -2.27 -21.65 -17.35
C ASP A 189 -1.47 -20.44 -16.80
N GLU A 190 -1.68 -20.05 -15.54
CA GLU A 190 -1.06 -18.88 -14.89
C GLU A 190 0.47 -18.80 -15.07
N TYR A 191 1.17 -19.92 -14.96
CA TYR A 191 2.63 -20.02 -14.99
C TYR A 191 3.21 -19.93 -16.42
N ALA A 192 2.39 -19.69 -17.45
CA ALA A 192 2.81 -19.58 -18.85
C ALA A 192 3.91 -18.54 -19.10
N ALA A 193 3.93 -17.43 -18.36
CA ALA A 193 4.90 -16.34 -18.53
C ALA A 193 6.38 -16.74 -18.34
N SER A 194 6.66 -17.89 -17.70
CA SER A 194 8.02 -18.44 -17.57
C SER A 194 8.17 -19.86 -18.13
N PHE A 195 7.12 -20.37 -18.81
CA PHE A 195 7.03 -21.76 -19.25
C PHE A 195 6.30 -21.92 -20.61
N MET A 196 6.38 -20.88 -21.43
CA MET A 196 5.95 -20.84 -22.82
C MET A 196 7.20 -20.64 -23.69
N ALA A 197 7.27 -21.27 -24.87
CA ALA A 197 8.29 -20.96 -25.87
C ALA A 197 7.69 -20.90 -27.27
N LEU A 198 8.11 -19.89 -28.01
CA LEU A 198 7.71 -19.66 -29.39
C LEU A 198 8.93 -19.94 -30.28
N LEU A 199 8.81 -20.92 -31.16
CA LEU A 199 9.90 -21.54 -31.91
C LEU A 199 9.73 -21.22 -33.41
N PRO A 200 10.30 -20.11 -33.92
CA PRO A 200 9.93 -19.57 -35.23
C PRO A 200 10.45 -20.44 -36.38
N GLU A 201 11.67 -20.95 -36.27
CA GLU A 201 12.28 -21.82 -37.30
C GLU A 201 11.55 -23.17 -37.40
N GLN A 202 11.18 -23.74 -36.25
CA GLN A 202 10.44 -25.01 -36.12
C GLN A 202 8.93 -24.83 -36.38
N GLN A 203 8.47 -23.58 -36.60
CA GLN A 203 7.06 -23.19 -36.76
C GLN A 203 6.17 -23.77 -35.66
N THR A 204 6.59 -23.66 -34.39
CA THR A 204 5.92 -24.29 -33.24
C THR A 204 5.71 -23.30 -32.10
N LEU A 205 4.56 -23.37 -31.43
CA LEU A 205 4.32 -22.72 -30.14
C LEU A 205 4.14 -23.80 -29.07
N LEU A 206 4.94 -23.73 -28.01
CA LEU A 206 4.83 -24.52 -26.79
C LEU A 206 4.15 -23.67 -25.71
N LEU A 207 2.95 -24.05 -25.27
CA LEU A 207 2.21 -23.35 -24.21
C LEU A 207 1.66 -24.32 -23.15
N PRO A 208 1.59 -23.94 -21.86
CA PRO A 208 0.93 -24.73 -20.83
C PRO A 208 -0.57 -24.42 -20.78
N ARG A 209 -1.40 -25.47 -20.78
CA ARG A 209 -2.85 -25.37 -20.78
C ARG A 209 -3.49 -26.60 -20.14
N ASN A 210 -4.35 -26.42 -19.14
CA ASN A 210 -4.97 -27.49 -18.34
C ASN A 210 -3.93 -28.51 -17.85
N GLN A 211 -2.84 -28.04 -17.21
CA GLN A 211 -1.72 -28.87 -16.74
C GLN A 211 -1.06 -29.73 -17.84
N ASN A 212 -1.13 -29.32 -19.10
CA ASN A 212 -0.45 -29.98 -20.22
C ASN A 212 0.39 -28.96 -21.00
N LEU A 213 1.65 -29.29 -21.29
CA LEU A 213 2.46 -28.55 -22.26
C LEU A 213 2.05 -29.01 -23.66
N VAL A 214 1.40 -28.13 -24.41
CA VAL A 214 0.88 -28.41 -25.76
C VAL A 214 1.79 -27.77 -26.80
N ALA A 215 2.22 -28.57 -27.77
CA ALA A 215 2.92 -28.09 -28.95
C ALA A 215 1.93 -27.89 -30.10
N ILE A 216 1.85 -26.67 -30.63
CA ILE A 216 0.96 -26.28 -31.71
C ILE A 216 1.78 -25.92 -32.95
N ASP A 217 1.42 -26.51 -34.10
CA ASP A 217 1.99 -26.17 -35.40
C ASP A 217 1.47 -24.80 -35.87
N LEU A 218 2.33 -23.78 -35.91
CA LEU A 218 1.95 -22.41 -36.31
C LEU A 218 1.41 -22.33 -37.74
N LYS A 219 1.78 -23.29 -38.61
CA LYS A 219 1.34 -23.32 -40.01
C LYS A 219 -0.09 -23.83 -40.21
N THR A 220 -0.60 -24.67 -39.30
CA THR A 220 -1.95 -25.27 -39.39
C THR A 220 -2.85 -24.94 -38.19
N GLY A 221 -2.28 -24.39 -37.13
CA GLY A 221 -2.91 -24.14 -35.84
C GLY A 221 -3.41 -25.41 -35.14
N GLN A 222 -2.87 -26.57 -35.50
CA GLN A 222 -3.24 -27.87 -34.92
C GLN A 222 -2.21 -28.31 -33.86
N PRO A 223 -2.61 -29.07 -32.83
CA PRO A 223 -1.66 -29.69 -31.92
C PRO A 223 -0.80 -30.73 -32.67
N ARG A 224 0.52 -30.67 -32.46
CA ARG A 224 1.46 -31.75 -32.82
C ARG A 224 1.47 -32.84 -31.76
N TRP A 225 1.54 -32.44 -30.49
CA TRP A 225 1.60 -33.32 -29.32
C TRP A 225 1.27 -32.55 -28.02
N SER A 226 1.08 -33.29 -26.93
CA SER A 226 0.87 -32.75 -25.58
C SER A 226 1.55 -33.61 -24.52
N MET A 227 2.31 -32.99 -23.61
CA MET A 227 2.88 -33.64 -22.42
C MET A 227 2.07 -33.26 -21.18
N GLN A 228 1.65 -34.24 -20.40
CA GLN A 228 1.07 -34.03 -19.07
C GLN A 228 2.17 -33.50 -18.12
N LEU A 229 1.92 -32.36 -17.48
CA LEU A 229 2.79 -31.75 -16.49
C LEU A 229 2.47 -32.27 -15.08
N LEU A 230 3.37 -32.02 -14.13
CA LEU A 230 3.09 -32.27 -12.72
C LEU A 230 1.95 -31.36 -12.24
N PRO A 231 1.10 -31.81 -11.29
CA PRO A 231 0.06 -30.96 -10.68
C PRO A 231 0.66 -29.68 -10.10
N LYS A 232 -0.04 -28.56 -10.29
CA LYS A 232 0.40 -27.21 -9.88
C LYS A 232 -0.53 -26.64 -8.82
N LYS A 233 0.06 -25.92 -7.86
CA LYS A 233 -0.64 -24.96 -6.99
C LYS A 233 -0.36 -23.52 -7.48
N PRO A 234 -1.10 -22.49 -7.01
CA PRO A 234 -1.01 -21.10 -7.51
C PRO A 234 0.37 -20.40 -7.40
N TYR A 235 1.40 -21.05 -6.86
CA TYR A 235 2.74 -20.48 -6.70
C TYR A 235 3.84 -21.28 -7.42
N ASP A 236 3.49 -22.34 -8.17
CA ASP A 236 4.44 -23.23 -8.88
C ASP A 236 5.00 -22.63 -10.20
N ARG A 237 5.36 -21.34 -10.17
CA ARG A 237 5.91 -20.54 -11.29
C ARG A 237 7.37 -20.89 -11.65
N LYS A 238 7.87 -22.04 -11.18
CA LYS A 238 9.28 -22.46 -11.23
C LYS A 238 9.67 -23.28 -12.46
N SER A 239 8.71 -23.88 -13.16
CA SER A 239 9.00 -24.68 -14.36
C SER A 239 9.70 -23.85 -15.44
N ARG A 240 10.63 -24.47 -16.17
CA ARG A 240 11.41 -23.87 -17.26
C ARG A 240 11.51 -24.84 -18.44
N LEU A 241 11.62 -24.31 -19.65
CA LEU A 241 11.91 -25.09 -20.85
C LEU A 241 12.93 -24.36 -21.73
N THR A 242 13.70 -25.10 -22.52
CA THR A 242 14.69 -24.54 -23.45
C THR A 242 14.88 -25.46 -24.66
N ILE A 243 15.32 -24.90 -25.79
CA ILE A 243 15.58 -25.66 -27.02
C ILE A 243 16.94 -26.37 -26.87
N ASP A 244 17.10 -27.58 -27.43
CA ASP A 244 18.43 -28.17 -27.52
C ASP A 244 19.30 -27.54 -28.63
N ASN A 245 20.63 -27.73 -28.52
CA ASN A 245 21.65 -27.27 -29.48
C ASN A 245 21.44 -27.72 -30.94
N THR A 246 20.51 -28.64 -31.22
CA THR A 246 20.20 -29.10 -32.58
C THR A 246 18.93 -28.47 -33.16
N GLY A 247 18.18 -27.72 -32.35
CA GLY A 247 16.89 -27.15 -32.74
C GLY A 247 15.81 -28.22 -33.00
N SER A 248 16.02 -29.47 -32.56
CA SER A 248 15.16 -30.62 -32.87
C SER A 248 14.43 -31.19 -31.65
N GLY A 249 14.96 -30.96 -30.45
CA GLY A 249 14.30 -31.27 -29.19
C GLY A 249 14.21 -30.07 -28.23
N VAL A 250 13.37 -30.23 -27.21
CA VAL A 250 13.14 -29.30 -26.12
C VAL A 250 13.41 -30.00 -24.79
N TYR A 251 14.20 -29.37 -23.93
CA TYR A 251 14.34 -29.78 -22.54
C TYR A 251 13.22 -29.13 -21.71
N VAL A 252 12.61 -29.91 -20.83
CA VAL A 252 11.52 -29.49 -19.94
C VAL A 252 11.92 -29.80 -18.51
N LEU A 253 11.94 -28.77 -17.66
CA LEU A 253 12.30 -28.84 -16.25
C LEU A 253 11.09 -28.41 -15.42
N ASP A 254 10.45 -29.38 -14.76
CA ASP A 254 9.13 -29.21 -14.14
C ASP A 254 9.15 -29.58 -12.65
N GLN A 255 8.54 -28.75 -11.78
CA GLN A 255 8.44 -29.00 -10.33
C GLN A 255 7.00 -28.83 -9.86
N SER A 256 6.59 -29.55 -8.82
CA SER A 256 5.34 -29.34 -8.10
C SER A 256 5.64 -28.94 -6.65
N SER A 257 4.79 -28.13 -6.05
CA SER A 257 4.82 -27.89 -4.60
C SER A 257 4.51 -29.16 -3.77
N ASP A 258 3.86 -30.17 -4.35
CA ASP A 258 3.63 -31.48 -3.72
C ASP A 258 4.83 -32.45 -3.85
N ASP A 259 5.77 -32.18 -4.76
CA ASP A 259 7.03 -32.92 -4.89
C ASP A 259 8.18 -31.96 -5.23
N ALA A 260 8.91 -31.56 -4.18
CA ALA A 260 10.04 -30.65 -4.29
C ALA A 260 11.19 -31.18 -5.19
N ARG A 261 11.15 -32.43 -5.65
CA ARG A 261 12.09 -32.95 -6.65
C ARG A 261 11.69 -32.48 -8.04
N TRP A 262 12.64 -31.90 -8.75
CA TRP A 262 12.42 -31.49 -10.13
C TRP A 262 12.35 -32.71 -11.06
N THR A 263 11.50 -32.67 -12.07
CA THR A 263 11.45 -33.64 -13.17
C THR A 263 12.02 -32.99 -14.42
N TRP A 264 13.17 -33.47 -14.88
CA TRP A 264 13.79 -33.05 -16.14
C TRP A 264 13.51 -34.07 -17.24
N SER A 265 13.09 -33.63 -18.42
CA SER A 265 12.79 -34.47 -19.60
C SER A 265 13.35 -33.85 -20.88
N HIS A 266 13.67 -34.67 -21.89
CA HIS A 266 14.04 -34.20 -23.23
C HIS A 266 13.07 -34.79 -24.27
N LEU A 267 12.39 -33.94 -25.03
CA LEU A 267 11.36 -34.32 -26.01
C LEU A 267 11.72 -33.86 -27.42
N ALA A 268 11.35 -34.62 -28.45
CA ALA A 268 11.45 -34.18 -29.84
C ALA A 268 10.34 -33.17 -30.20
N ILE A 269 10.69 -32.04 -30.81
CA ILE A 269 9.74 -30.95 -31.13
C ILE A 269 8.72 -31.38 -32.20
N GLN A 270 9.06 -32.34 -33.07
CA GLN A 270 8.19 -32.76 -34.17
C GLN A 270 6.93 -33.54 -33.70
N ASP A 271 7.06 -34.39 -32.68
CA ASP A 271 6.07 -35.42 -32.31
C ASP A 271 5.98 -35.73 -30.81
N GLY A 272 6.78 -35.06 -29.96
CA GLY A 272 6.78 -35.25 -28.52
C GLY A 272 7.42 -36.56 -28.06
N GLN A 273 8.12 -37.29 -28.95
CA GLN A 273 8.83 -38.51 -28.54
C GLN A 273 9.94 -38.19 -27.54
N LEU A 274 10.00 -38.98 -26.47
CA LEU A 274 10.98 -38.86 -25.40
C LEU A 274 12.38 -39.23 -25.91
N LEU A 275 13.26 -38.24 -26.00
CA LEU A 275 14.66 -38.38 -26.42
C LEU A 275 15.56 -38.78 -25.24
N ASP A 276 15.23 -38.31 -24.03
CA ASP A 276 15.93 -38.66 -22.78
C ASP A 276 14.93 -38.69 -21.60
N GLY A 277 15.20 -39.56 -20.63
CA GLY A 277 14.20 -40.02 -19.66
C GLY A 277 13.81 -38.99 -18.59
N PRO A 278 12.53 -38.97 -18.14
CA PRO A 278 12.09 -38.12 -17.03
C PRO A 278 12.87 -38.46 -15.76
N SER A 279 13.78 -37.56 -15.38
CA SER A 279 14.76 -37.75 -14.34
C SER A 279 14.42 -36.89 -13.13
N SER A 280 14.34 -37.52 -11.96
CA SER A 280 14.01 -36.85 -10.69
C SER A 280 15.30 -36.28 -10.06
N LEU A 281 15.43 -34.95 -10.06
CA LEU A 281 16.65 -34.23 -9.72
C LEU A 281 16.57 -33.57 -8.33
N PRO A 282 17.56 -33.79 -7.44
CA PRO A 282 17.67 -33.11 -6.16
C PRO A 282 18.39 -31.76 -6.32
N LEU A 283 17.79 -30.83 -7.07
CA LEU A 283 18.34 -29.48 -7.26
C LEU A 283 18.03 -28.58 -6.05
N PRO A 284 19.05 -28.07 -5.33
CA PRO A 284 18.85 -27.04 -4.32
C PRO A 284 18.70 -25.65 -4.97
N GLY A 285 18.40 -24.64 -4.16
CA GLY A 285 18.32 -23.24 -4.59
C GLY A 285 16.91 -22.74 -4.95
N HIS A 286 16.83 -21.45 -5.28
CA HIS A 286 15.56 -20.75 -5.57
C HIS A 286 15.47 -20.18 -7.00
N SER A 287 16.57 -20.12 -7.73
CA SER A 287 16.64 -19.64 -9.10
C SER A 287 17.43 -20.61 -9.96
N HIS A 288 16.90 -20.92 -11.15
CA HIS A 288 17.44 -21.90 -12.09
C HIS A 288 17.20 -21.47 -13.54
N THR A 289 18.22 -21.61 -14.38
CA THR A 289 18.16 -21.51 -15.85
C THR A 289 18.68 -22.80 -16.47
N MET A 290 18.11 -23.24 -17.59
CA MET A 290 18.50 -24.47 -18.28
C MET A 290 19.10 -24.12 -19.65
N THR A 291 20.27 -24.68 -19.97
CA THR A 291 21.04 -24.34 -21.17
C THR A 291 20.82 -25.33 -22.31
N SER A 292 21.08 -24.91 -23.56
CA SER A 292 20.82 -25.70 -24.78
C SER A 292 21.56 -27.05 -24.88
N ASP A 293 22.51 -27.34 -23.98
CA ASP A 293 23.13 -28.66 -23.83
C ASP A 293 22.41 -29.60 -22.84
N GLY A 294 21.37 -29.11 -22.17
CA GLY A 294 20.57 -29.83 -21.17
C GLY A 294 21.06 -29.66 -19.74
N LYS A 295 22.13 -28.90 -19.48
CA LYS A 295 22.59 -28.60 -18.11
C LYS A 295 21.72 -27.54 -17.44
N ILE A 296 21.77 -27.49 -16.12
CA ILE A 296 20.98 -26.58 -15.28
C ILE A 296 21.93 -25.75 -14.44
N TRP A 297 21.83 -24.43 -14.54
CA TRP A 297 22.56 -23.47 -13.71
C TRP A 297 21.64 -22.95 -12.62
N GLY A 298 22.14 -22.82 -11.40
CA GLY A 298 21.34 -22.33 -10.27
C GLY A 298 22.18 -21.67 -9.17
N ILE A 299 21.48 -21.09 -8.20
CA ILE A 299 22.09 -20.38 -7.06
C ILE A 299 21.69 -21.07 -5.74
N ASP A 300 22.69 -21.36 -4.91
CA ASP A 300 22.59 -22.13 -3.66
C ASP A 300 23.58 -21.53 -2.64
N ASP A 301 23.11 -21.06 -1.48
CA ASP A 301 23.91 -20.31 -0.48
C ASP A 301 24.87 -19.26 -1.08
N ASP A 302 24.31 -18.32 -1.84
CA ASP A 302 25.00 -17.24 -2.59
C ASP A 302 26.04 -17.74 -3.63
N GLN A 303 26.11 -19.04 -3.92
CA GLN A 303 27.06 -19.64 -4.88
C GLN A 303 26.37 -20.08 -6.17
N LEU A 304 27.00 -19.75 -7.30
CA LEU A 304 26.58 -20.25 -8.61
C LEU A 304 27.06 -21.68 -8.81
N PHE A 305 26.17 -22.58 -9.21
CA PHE A 305 26.53 -23.93 -9.61
C PHE A 305 25.99 -24.29 -11.00
N GLN A 306 26.69 -25.20 -11.67
CA GLN A 306 26.19 -25.96 -12.81
C GLN A 306 25.87 -27.39 -12.34
N PHE A 307 24.75 -27.93 -12.79
CA PHE A 307 24.34 -29.31 -12.58
C PHE A 307 24.08 -29.99 -13.92
N ASP A 308 24.56 -31.22 -14.09
CA ASP A 308 24.33 -32.04 -15.27
C ASP A 308 23.33 -33.18 -14.94
N PRO A 309 22.08 -33.11 -15.44
CA PRO A 309 21.08 -34.16 -15.23
C PRO A 309 21.48 -35.56 -15.69
N ARG A 310 22.35 -35.68 -16.71
CA ARG A 310 22.73 -36.97 -17.30
C ARG A 310 23.82 -37.68 -16.49
N THR A 311 24.69 -36.93 -15.82
CA THR A 311 25.75 -37.48 -14.95
C THR A 311 25.47 -37.33 -13.46
N MET A 312 24.42 -36.59 -13.09
CA MET A 312 24.08 -36.20 -11.71
C MET A 312 25.24 -35.48 -10.98
N THR A 313 26.10 -34.77 -11.73
CA THR A 313 27.24 -34.03 -11.17
C THR A 313 26.90 -32.56 -10.92
N LYS A 314 27.30 -32.02 -9.76
CA LYS A 314 27.28 -30.59 -9.43
C LYS A 314 28.70 -30.04 -9.53
N ARG A 315 28.89 -28.95 -10.25
CA ARG A 315 30.14 -28.18 -10.36
C ARG A 315 29.93 -26.78 -9.81
N ASP A 316 30.77 -26.40 -8.86
CA ASP A 316 30.82 -25.05 -8.30
C ASP A 316 31.46 -24.06 -9.29
N PHE A 317 30.90 -22.85 -9.36
CA PHE A 317 31.41 -21.69 -10.09
C PHE A 317 31.60 -20.46 -9.17
N GLY A 318 31.49 -20.61 -7.85
CA GLY A 318 31.85 -19.62 -6.85
C GLY A 318 30.75 -18.60 -6.53
N ALA A 319 31.03 -17.78 -5.50
CA ALA A 319 30.09 -16.84 -4.91
C ALA A 319 29.64 -15.68 -5.84
N LEU A 320 28.46 -15.15 -5.55
CA LEU A 320 27.83 -14.01 -6.20
C LEU A 320 27.77 -12.80 -5.25
N ARG A 321 27.51 -11.62 -5.81
CA ARG A 321 27.19 -10.39 -5.06
C ARG A 321 25.70 -10.03 -5.13
N ILE A 322 25.01 -10.45 -6.20
CA ILE A 322 23.57 -10.32 -6.36
C ILE A 322 23.06 -11.67 -6.87
N ASN A 323 22.03 -12.22 -6.22
CA ASN A 323 21.56 -13.59 -6.45
C ASN A 323 20.61 -13.68 -7.67
N SER A 324 21.12 -13.33 -8.85
CA SER A 324 20.40 -13.40 -10.12
C SER A 324 21.25 -14.04 -11.22
N ILE A 325 20.60 -14.84 -12.08
CA ILE A 325 21.14 -15.33 -13.35
C ILE A 325 20.37 -14.62 -14.46
N THR A 326 21.09 -13.90 -15.31
CA THR A 326 20.57 -13.24 -16.51
C THR A 326 20.73 -14.18 -17.71
N GLY A 327 19.66 -14.33 -18.50
CA GLY A 327 19.63 -15.16 -19.71
C GLY A 327 18.80 -16.43 -19.57
N ASP A 328 18.17 -16.82 -20.68
CA ASP A 328 17.29 -18.00 -20.80
C ASP A 328 18.05 -19.32 -21.08
N GLY A 329 19.36 -19.24 -21.32
CA GLY A 329 20.23 -20.38 -21.62
C GLY A 329 20.20 -20.86 -23.08
N THR A 330 19.40 -20.23 -23.96
CA THR A 330 19.37 -20.52 -25.40
C THR A 330 20.59 -19.94 -26.12
N GLN A 331 20.96 -18.70 -25.79
CA GLN A 331 22.14 -18.01 -26.31
C GLN A 331 23.38 -18.30 -25.42
N PRO A 332 24.64 -18.12 -25.90
CA PRO A 332 25.81 -18.77 -25.30
C PRO A 332 26.28 -18.24 -23.94
N PHE A 333 25.89 -17.02 -23.53
CA PHE A 333 26.31 -16.44 -22.26
C PHE A 333 25.20 -16.44 -21.20
N LEU A 334 25.58 -16.68 -19.94
CA LEU A 334 24.79 -16.36 -18.75
C LEU A 334 25.43 -15.19 -18.01
N GLY A 335 24.63 -14.22 -17.57
CA GLY A 335 25.11 -13.06 -16.81
C GLY A 335 24.92 -13.24 -15.31
N VAL A 336 25.96 -13.04 -14.51
CA VAL A 336 25.87 -13.06 -13.03
C VAL A 336 26.68 -11.91 -12.42
N PHE A 337 26.22 -11.32 -11.32
CA PHE A 337 26.89 -10.18 -10.71
C PHE A 337 27.87 -10.63 -9.63
N ARG A 338 29.18 -10.51 -9.91
CA ARG A 338 30.26 -10.82 -8.95
C ARG A 338 30.63 -9.63 -8.05
N ALA A 339 30.27 -8.41 -8.48
CA ALA A 339 30.43 -7.18 -7.72
C ALA A 339 29.28 -6.22 -8.04
N SER A 340 29.04 -5.21 -7.19
CA SER A 340 27.89 -4.31 -7.30
C SER A 340 27.71 -3.70 -8.69
N THR A 341 28.79 -3.33 -9.38
CA THR A 341 28.75 -2.70 -10.71
C THR A 341 29.52 -3.51 -11.77
N SER A 342 29.55 -4.84 -11.65
CA SER A 342 30.23 -5.71 -12.63
C SER A 342 29.44 -6.99 -12.88
N VAL A 343 29.04 -7.19 -14.13
CA VAL A 343 28.42 -8.42 -14.62
C VAL A 343 29.50 -9.33 -15.21
N SER A 344 29.45 -10.60 -14.85
CA SER A 344 30.28 -11.66 -15.42
C SER A 344 29.46 -12.42 -16.44
N LEU A 345 29.93 -12.43 -17.69
CA LEU A 345 29.41 -13.23 -18.78
C LEU A 345 30.12 -14.57 -18.76
N ILE A 346 29.40 -15.63 -18.44
CA ILE A 346 29.89 -17.00 -18.42
C ILE A 346 29.42 -17.68 -19.70
N ASP A 347 30.34 -18.08 -20.58
CA ASP A 347 30.05 -19.02 -21.66
C ASP A 347 29.66 -20.35 -21.00
N TRP A 348 28.39 -20.74 -21.11
CA TRP A 348 27.90 -21.90 -20.35
C TRP A 348 28.41 -23.24 -20.90
N ALA A 349 28.88 -23.28 -22.15
CA ALA A 349 29.38 -24.47 -22.81
C ALA A 349 30.85 -24.75 -22.45
N SER A 350 31.70 -23.72 -22.44
CA SER A 350 33.12 -23.85 -22.06
C SER A 350 33.38 -23.60 -20.57
N GLY A 351 32.52 -22.85 -19.89
CA GLY A 351 32.72 -22.38 -18.51
C GLY A 351 33.76 -21.25 -18.39
N ASN A 352 34.10 -20.56 -19.47
CA ASN A 352 34.94 -19.36 -19.45
C ASN A 352 34.14 -18.14 -18.97
N GLU A 353 34.73 -17.31 -18.12
CA GLU A 353 34.10 -16.12 -17.53
C GLU A 353 34.81 -14.84 -17.98
N GLN A 354 34.07 -13.88 -18.53
CA GLN A 354 34.52 -12.52 -18.85
C GLN A 354 33.77 -11.50 -17.98
N GLN A 355 34.50 -10.62 -17.29
CA GLN A 355 33.90 -9.55 -16.51
C GLN A 355 33.72 -8.28 -17.34
N VAL A 356 32.59 -7.62 -17.15
CA VAL A 356 32.19 -6.35 -17.79
C VAL A 356 31.80 -5.37 -16.68
N ALA A 357 32.63 -4.37 -16.46
CA ALA A 357 32.33 -3.29 -15.52
C ALA A 357 31.28 -2.35 -16.12
N LEU A 358 30.15 -2.19 -15.43
CA LEU A 358 29.07 -1.32 -15.86
C LEU A 358 29.36 0.11 -15.37
N ASN A 359 29.28 1.08 -16.28
CA ASN A 359 29.43 2.49 -15.94
C ASN A 359 28.21 3.02 -15.15
N PRO A 360 28.31 4.17 -14.46
CA PRO A 360 27.15 4.85 -13.88
C PRO A 360 26.02 5.06 -14.91
N PRO A 361 24.74 5.12 -14.51
CA PRO A 361 24.27 5.41 -13.15
C PRO A 361 24.05 4.18 -12.25
N PHE A 362 24.22 2.94 -12.73
CA PHE A 362 24.03 1.76 -11.89
C PHE A 362 25.07 1.68 -10.75
N HIS A 363 24.59 1.59 -9.51
CA HIS A 363 25.43 1.52 -8.30
C HIS A 363 25.33 0.18 -7.54
N GLY A 364 24.48 -0.75 -7.98
CA GLY A 364 24.38 -2.11 -7.43
C GLY A 364 23.03 -2.51 -6.83
N ASN A 365 22.07 -1.58 -6.72
CA ASN A 365 20.71 -1.87 -6.28
C ASN A 365 19.90 -2.39 -7.48
N LEU A 366 19.97 -3.69 -7.75
CA LEU A 366 19.34 -4.35 -8.90
C LEU A 366 17.94 -4.89 -8.57
N PHE A 367 16.97 -4.66 -9.46
CA PHE A 367 15.70 -5.40 -9.50
C PHE A 367 15.82 -6.60 -10.46
N SER A 368 16.09 -6.28 -11.72
CA SER A 368 16.05 -7.19 -12.86
C SER A 368 17.13 -6.84 -13.86
N ALA A 369 17.60 -7.85 -14.58
CA ALA A 369 18.61 -7.75 -15.60
C ALA A 369 18.19 -8.65 -16.77
N THR A 370 18.24 -8.11 -18.00
CA THR A 370 17.75 -8.80 -19.20
C THR A 370 18.65 -8.51 -20.38
N PHE A 371 19.09 -9.56 -21.10
CA PHE A 371 19.88 -9.41 -22.32
C PHE A 371 19.01 -9.05 -23.53
N SER A 372 19.59 -8.34 -24.50
CA SER A 372 19.02 -8.34 -25.86
C SER A 372 19.14 -9.73 -26.49
N ASN A 373 18.27 -10.06 -27.44
CA ASN A 373 18.19 -11.37 -28.08
C ASN A 373 19.50 -11.79 -28.82
N ASP A 374 20.39 -10.84 -29.11
CA ASP A 374 21.71 -11.03 -29.73
C ASP A 374 22.89 -11.01 -28.72
N GLN A 375 22.58 -10.88 -27.42
CA GLN A 375 23.52 -10.69 -26.31
C GLN A 375 24.58 -9.60 -26.52
N GLN A 376 24.30 -8.57 -27.32
CA GLN A 376 25.18 -7.41 -27.46
C GLN A 376 24.94 -6.34 -26.38
N THR A 377 23.75 -6.34 -25.77
CA THR A 377 23.37 -5.38 -24.73
C THR A 377 22.67 -6.04 -23.54
N LEU A 378 22.68 -5.32 -22.42
CA LEU A 378 22.07 -5.68 -21.16
C LEU A 378 21.25 -4.48 -20.65
N VAL A 379 19.94 -4.66 -20.43
CA VAL A 379 19.17 -3.76 -19.58
C VAL A 379 19.37 -4.14 -18.12
N VAL A 380 19.59 -3.12 -17.30
CA VAL A 380 19.67 -3.17 -15.84
C VAL A 380 18.57 -2.27 -15.29
N GLU A 381 17.60 -2.86 -14.59
CA GLU A 381 16.55 -2.13 -13.88
C GLU A 381 16.98 -1.98 -12.41
N SER A 382 17.03 -0.75 -11.92
CA SER A 382 17.77 -0.43 -10.68
C SER A 382 17.27 0.79 -9.94
N ILE A 383 17.57 0.85 -8.64
CA ILE A 383 17.38 2.06 -7.82
C ILE A 383 18.65 2.91 -7.89
N VAL A 384 18.51 4.17 -8.26
CA VAL A 384 19.48 5.23 -7.96
C VAL A 384 18.94 6.04 -6.80
N SER A 385 19.37 5.67 -5.59
CA SER A 385 18.97 6.38 -4.38
C SER A 385 19.61 7.76 -4.31
N SER A 386 18.81 8.74 -3.91
CA SER A 386 19.25 10.12 -3.74
C SER A 386 20.12 10.29 -2.50
N ASP A 387 21.23 11.03 -2.62
CA ASP A 387 22.02 11.52 -1.48
C ASP A 387 21.23 12.55 -0.63
N ASP A 388 20.17 13.14 -1.18
CA ASP A 388 19.19 13.98 -0.47
C ASP A 388 17.96 13.12 -0.08
N PRO A 389 17.73 12.82 1.21
CA PRO A 389 16.68 11.91 1.67
C PRO A 389 15.25 12.47 1.55
N ARG A 390 15.07 13.56 0.82
CA ARG A 390 13.79 14.24 0.55
C ARG A 390 13.40 14.21 -0.93
N ALA A 391 14.24 13.63 -1.79
CA ALA A 391 13.91 13.31 -3.17
C ALA A 391 13.68 11.80 -3.26
N ASP A 392 12.64 11.42 -4.00
CA ASP A 392 12.25 10.02 -4.15
C ASP A 392 13.36 9.19 -4.81
N ASP A 393 13.44 7.91 -4.44
CA ASP A 393 14.33 6.92 -5.07
C ASP A 393 14.03 6.87 -6.58
N VAL A 394 15.03 7.08 -7.43
CA VAL A 394 14.83 7.11 -8.89
C VAL A 394 15.00 5.71 -9.47
N TYR A 395 13.93 5.18 -10.05
CA TYR A 395 13.90 3.86 -10.69
C TYR A 395 14.36 4.01 -12.14
N LEU A 396 15.55 3.49 -12.46
CA LEU A 396 16.18 3.61 -13.77
C LEU A 396 16.35 2.27 -14.46
N SER A 397 15.91 2.23 -15.72
CA SER A 397 16.24 1.20 -16.70
C SER A 397 17.42 1.70 -17.55
N SER A 398 18.59 1.09 -17.36
CA SER A 398 19.86 1.49 -17.99
C SER A 398 20.34 0.43 -18.97
N VAL A 399 20.59 0.81 -20.23
CA VAL A 399 21.07 -0.11 -21.28
C VAL A 399 22.58 -0.02 -21.40
N TYR A 400 23.27 -1.16 -21.30
CA TYR A 400 24.71 -1.27 -21.38
C TYR A 400 25.16 -2.11 -22.58
N ASN A 401 26.23 -1.67 -23.25
CA ASN A 401 26.94 -2.48 -24.24
C ASN A 401 27.82 -3.54 -23.53
N LEU A 402 27.62 -4.82 -23.84
CA LEU A 402 28.29 -5.92 -23.15
C LEU A 402 29.77 -6.13 -23.56
N GLN A 403 30.22 -5.56 -24.68
CA GLN A 403 31.62 -5.62 -25.09
C GLN A 403 32.49 -4.61 -24.33
N THR A 404 31.92 -3.46 -23.93
CA THR A 404 32.67 -2.30 -23.42
C THR A 404 32.24 -1.82 -22.03
N GLY A 405 31.07 -2.24 -21.54
CA GLY A 405 30.45 -1.71 -20.32
C GLY A 405 29.89 -0.29 -20.48
N GLN A 406 29.93 0.28 -21.69
CA GLN A 406 29.44 1.63 -21.97
C GLN A 406 27.91 1.72 -21.85
N LEU A 407 27.43 2.74 -21.16
CA LEU A 407 26.01 3.12 -21.13
C LEU A 407 25.57 3.61 -22.52
N LEU A 408 24.48 3.05 -23.04
CA LEU A 408 23.90 3.39 -24.34
C LEU A 408 22.67 4.29 -24.23
N GLY A 409 21.88 4.14 -23.16
CA GLY A 409 20.69 4.96 -22.89
C GLY A 409 20.10 4.67 -21.51
N ILE A 410 19.25 5.59 -21.05
CA ILE A 410 18.52 5.50 -19.78
C ILE A 410 17.06 5.91 -19.96
N SER A 411 16.15 5.18 -19.34
CA SER A 411 14.79 5.62 -19.07
C SER A 411 14.55 5.62 -17.57
N GLU A 412 13.90 6.68 -17.10
CA GLU A 412 13.19 6.64 -15.82
C GLU A 412 11.93 5.80 -16.00
N VAL A 413 11.53 5.05 -14.97
CA VAL A 413 10.41 4.10 -15.00
C VAL A 413 9.64 4.08 -13.68
N ALA A 414 8.48 3.44 -13.67
CA ALA A 414 7.73 3.17 -12.45
C ALA A 414 8.39 2.03 -11.63
N ASN A 415 8.25 2.07 -10.29
CA ASN A 415 8.69 1.02 -9.37
C ASN A 415 8.18 -0.40 -9.77
N LEU A 416 6.95 -0.47 -10.31
CA LEU A 416 6.32 -1.70 -10.78
C LEU A 416 6.28 -1.82 -12.32
N SER A 417 7.31 -1.29 -13.00
CA SER A 417 7.53 -1.54 -14.42
C SER A 417 8.08 -2.95 -14.69
N SER A 418 8.07 -3.37 -15.95
CA SER A 418 8.78 -4.58 -16.40
C SER A 418 9.24 -4.43 -17.84
N ILE A 419 10.48 -4.81 -18.13
CA ILE A 419 11.09 -4.65 -19.46
C ILE A 419 11.38 -5.99 -20.15
N TYR A 420 11.01 -6.04 -21.43
CA TYR A 420 11.14 -7.21 -22.31
C TYR A 420 11.93 -6.81 -23.59
N PRO A 421 12.82 -7.66 -24.11
CA PRO A 421 13.62 -7.35 -25.29
C PRO A 421 12.77 -7.34 -26.57
N GLY A 422 12.95 -6.32 -27.40
CA GLY A 422 12.40 -6.29 -28.75
C GLY A 422 13.23 -7.12 -29.75
N ILE A 423 12.77 -7.17 -31.01
CA ILE A 423 13.45 -7.90 -32.09
C ILE A 423 14.83 -7.31 -32.43
N THR A 424 15.03 -6.01 -32.19
CA THR A 424 16.30 -5.31 -32.41
C THR A 424 16.87 -4.87 -31.07
N ALA A 425 18.19 -4.96 -30.88
CA ALA A 425 18.83 -4.71 -29.58
C ALA A 425 18.71 -3.24 -29.10
N ASP A 426 18.39 -2.31 -29.99
CA ASP A 426 18.08 -0.92 -29.66
C ASP A 426 16.60 -0.70 -29.27
N GLN A 427 15.76 -1.74 -29.24
CA GLN A 427 14.32 -1.64 -28.97
C GLN A 427 13.86 -2.57 -27.86
N TRP A 428 13.08 -2.02 -26.94
CA TRP A 428 12.63 -2.68 -25.71
C TRP A 428 11.16 -2.36 -25.44
N LEU A 429 10.38 -3.34 -24.97
CA LEU A 429 9.00 -3.13 -24.53
C LEU A 429 9.00 -2.86 -23.03
N ILE A 430 8.42 -1.74 -22.61
CA ILE A 430 8.23 -1.37 -21.21
C ILE A 430 6.73 -1.47 -20.89
N SER A 431 6.38 -2.34 -19.95
CA SER A 431 5.08 -2.33 -19.26
C SER A 431 5.18 -1.42 -18.02
N SER A 432 4.18 -0.58 -17.77
CA SER A 432 4.15 0.34 -16.62
C SER A 432 2.74 0.58 -16.09
N SER A 433 2.65 1.03 -14.84
CA SER A 433 1.40 1.51 -14.21
C SER A 433 1.15 2.98 -14.56
N ASP A 434 -0.04 3.31 -15.07
CA ASP A 434 -0.56 4.68 -15.09
C ASP A 434 -1.54 4.84 -13.92
N TRP A 435 -1.01 5.13 -12.74
CA TRP A 435 -1.79 5.27 -11.50
C TRP A 435 -2.78 6.44 -11.52
N GLU A 436 -2.55 7.49 -12.34
CA GLU A 436 -3.50 8.60 -12.47
C GLU A 436 -4.79 8.20 -13.21
N ARG A 437 -4.76 7.08 -13.94
CA ARG A 437 -5.86 6.57 -14.77
C ARG A 437 -6.29 5.15 -14.41
N GLU A 438 -5.68 4.57 -13.38
CA GLU A 438 -5.84 3.16 -12.96
C GLU A 438 -5.55 2.15 -14.09
N GLN A 439 -4.73 2.53 -15.07
CA GLN A 439 -4.52 1.81 -16.33
C GLN A 439 -3.11 1.23 -16.47
N ARG A 440 -2.91 0.39 -17.49
CA ARG A 440 -1.60 -0.11 -17.92
C ARG A 440 -1.17 0.55 -19.22
N LEU A 441 0.09 0.99 -19.26
CA LEU A 441 0.72 1.58 -20.43
C LEU A 441 1.83 0.66 -20.93
N VAL A 442 1.80 0.32 -22.22
CA VAL A 442 2.86 -0.42 -22.90
C VAL A 442 3.51 0.46 -23.96
N SER A 443 4.79 0.76 -23.77
CA SER A 443 5.59 1.60 -24.68
C SER A 443 6.79 0.85 -25.22
N ARG A 444 7.11 1.05 -26.50
CA ARG A 444 8.38 0.63 -27.10
C ARG A 444 9.40 1.75 -26.94
N TRP A 445 10.44 1.49 -26.17
CA TRP A 445 11.60 2.36 -26.00
C TRP A 445 12.60 2.07 -27.13
N ASN A 446 12.99 3.12 -27.86
CA ASN A 446 14.13 3.07 -28.77
C ASN A 446 15.35 3.72 -28.09
N VAL A 447 16.36 2.92 -27.76
CA VAL A 447 17.56 3.34 -27.02
C VAL A 447 18.44 4.27 -27.86
N ALA A 448 18.57 4.00 -29.17
CA ALA A 448 19.42 4.78 -30.07
C ALA A 448 18.97 6.24 -30.26
N THR A 449 17.69 6.53 -30.02
CA THR A 449 17.10 7.88 -30.03
C THR A 449 16.63 8.35 -28.65
N ASN A 450 16.74 7.48 -27.64
CA ASN A 450 16.15 7.57 -26.30
C ASN A 450 14.68 8.05 -26.29
N SER A 451 13.85 7.51 -27.18
CA SER A 451 12.43 7.88 -27.32
C SER A 451 11.47 6.75 -26.96
N LEU A 452 10.33 7.08 -26.35
CA LEU A 452 9.25 6.13 -26.05
C LEU A 452 8.08 6.34 -27.02
N THR A 453 7.52 5.23 -27.53
CA THR A 453 6.34 5.22 -28.41
C THR A 453 5.32 4.22 -27.86
N GLU A 454 4.10 4.67 -27.55
CA GLU A 454 2.99 3.79 -27.12
C GLU A 454 2.71 2.70 -28.19
N VAL A 455 2.59 1.44 -27.76
CA VAL A 455 2.39 0.29 -28.67
C VAL A 455 0.92 0.01 -28.92
N VAL A 456 0.12 0.09 -27.84
CA VAL A 456 -1.34 -0.02 -27.85
C VAL A 456 -1.88 0.98 -26.82
N PRO A 457 -2.90 1.80 -27.15
CA PRO A 457 -3.47 2.79 -26.23
C PRO A 457 -3.86 2.23 -24.86
N ALA A 458 -3.55 2.96 -23.79
CA ALA A 458 -3.96 2.64 -22.41
C ALA A 458 -5.45 2.24 -22.26
N SER A 459 -6.34 2.87 -23.06
CA SER A 459 -7.78 2.59 -23.09
C SER A 459 -8.19 1.24 -23.69
N VAL A 460 -7.27 0.52 -24.35
CA VAL A 460 -7.51 -0.85 -24.85
C VAL A 460 -7.16 -1.87 -23.76
N TRP A 461 -6.12 -1.58 -22.96
CA TRP A 461 -5.76 -2.39 -21.79
C TRP A 461 -6.84 -2.32 -20.71
N GLY A 462 -7.33 -1.12 -20.37
CA GLY A 462 -8.30 -0.95 -19.29
C GLY A 462 -7.84 -1.66 -18.01
N ASP A 463 -8.71 -2.50 -17.45
CA ASP A 463 -8.49 -3.23 -16.21
C ASP A 463 -7.65 -4.53 -16.40
N HIS A 464 -7.16 -4.82 -17.61
CA HIS A 464 -6.41 -6.05 -17.89
C HIS A 464 -5.01 -6.03 -17.28
N GLY A 465 -4.71 -7.04 -16.46
CA GLY A 465 -3.36 -7.29 -15.95
C GLY A 465 -2.42 -7.74 -17.08
N ILE A 466 -1.15 -7.34 -17.03
CA ILE A 466 -0.12 -7.75 -18.00
C ILE A 466 0.91 -8.62 -17.28
N VAL A 467 1.21 -9.79 -17.83
CA VAL A 467 2.09 -10.80 -17.21
C VAL A 467 3.38 -11.01 -18.02
N TRP A 468 3.29 -10.89 -19.34
CA TRP A 468 4.40 -11.05 -20.27
C TRP A 468 4.14 -10.25 -21.55
N LEU A 469 5.20 -9.73 -22.18
CA LEU A 469 5.19 -9.08 -23.49
C LEU A 469 6.32 -9.64 -24.37
N GLY A 470 6.13 -9.62 -25.69
CA GLY A 470 7.21 -9.91 -26.64
C GLY A 470 6.87 -9.58 -28.09
N ASP A 471 7.90 -9.26 -28.88
CA ASP A 471 7.79 -9.01 -30.33
C ASP A 471 8.24 -10.23 -31.14
N LEU A 472 7.50 -10.60 -32.19
CA LEU A 472 7.85 -11.67 -33.13
C LEU A 472 7.94 -11.15 -34.58
N ALA A 473 8.98 -11.58 -35.32
CA ALA A 473 9.02 -11.45 -36.77
C ALA A 473 8.40 -12.69 -37.44
N GLY A 474 7.41 -12.50 -38.30
CA GLY A 474 6.72 -13.57 -39.01
C GLY A 474 5.26 -13.23 -39.36
N PRO A 475 4.47 -14.20 -39.86
CA PRO A 475 3.03 -14.05 -39.93
C PRO A 475 2.43 -14.02 -38.52
N ALA A 476 1.32 -13.29 -38.35
CA ALA A 476 0.54 -13.29 -37.11
C ALA A 476 0.12 -14.70 -36.69
N ILE A 477 0.28 -15.05 -35.41
CA ILE A 477 -0.22 -16.31 -34.86
C ILE A 477 -1.75 -16.26 -34.81
N ASN A 478 -2.39 -17.06 -35.66
CA ASN A 478 -3.85 -17.20 -35.71
C ASN A 478 -4.20 -18.68 -35.59
N LEU A 479 -4.85 -19.07 -34.48
CA LEU A 479 -5.33 -20.44 -34.28
C LEU A 479 -6.75 -20.54 -34.86
N PRO A 480 -6.97 -21.30 -35.95
CA PRO A 480 -8.25 -21.35 -36.65
C PRO A 480 -9.30 -22.21 -35.93
N ASN A 481 -9.03 -22.64 -34.69
CA ASN A 481 -9.92 -23.44 -33.87
C ASN A 481 -10.19 -22.76 -32.52
N SER A 482 -11.45 -22.44 -32.26
CA SER A 482 -11.95 -21.85 -31.01
C SER A 482 -11.71 -22.70 -29.77
N ASP A 483 -11.42 -24.00 -29.91
CA ASP A 483 -11.16 -24.91 -28.78
C ASP A 483 -9.98 -24.46 -27.89
N TYR A 484 -9.07 -23.61 -28.40
CA TYR A 484 -7.98 -23.00 -27.62
C TYR A 484 -8.35 -21.71 -26.89
N GLN A 485 -9.35 -20.97 -27.38
CA GLN A 485 -9.91 -19.80 -26.72
C GLN A 485 -10.89 -20.19 -25.60
N ALA A 486 -11.44 -21.41 -25.64
CA ALA A 486 -12.28 -21.95 -24.57
C ALA A 486 -11.58 -21.90 -23.20
N ALA A 487 -12.38 -21.68 -22.16
CA ALA A 487 -11.93 -21.58 -20.78
C ALA A 487 -11.00 -22.74 -20.39
N VAL A 488 -9.83 -22.40 -19.87
CA VAL A 488 -9.00 -23.31 -19.08
C VAL A 488 -9.70 -23.52 -17.75
N THR A 489 -9.70 -24.75 -17.23
CA THR A 489 -10.14 -24.98 -15.85
C THR A 489 -9.12 -24.29 -14.96
N PRO A 490 -9.48 -23.26 -14.15
CA PRO A 490 -8.52 -22.69 -13.23
C PRO A 490 -7.96 -23.80 -12.34
N LEU A 491 -6.69 -23.68 -11.95
CA LEU A 491 -6.11 -24.55 -10.93
C LEU A 491 -7.04 -24.53 -9.70
N PRO A 492 -7.19 -25.67 -8.98
CA PRO A 492 -8.20 -25.81 -7.94
C PRO A 492 -8.14 -24.64 -6.96
N THR A 493 -9.32 -24.10 -6.66
CA THR A 493 -9.52 -22.83 -5.95
C THR A 493 -8.60 -22.70 -4.74
N ILE A 494 -8.04 -21.50 -4.57
CA ILE A 494 -7.05 -21.12 -3.56
C ILE A 494 -7.31 -21.85 -2.23
N VAL A 495 -6.44 -22.80 -1.90
CA VAL A 495 -6.29 -23.30 -0.53
C VAL A 495 -5.15 -22.49 0.09
N PRO A 496 -5.37 -21.79 1.23
CA PRO A 496 -4.32 -20.99 1.86
C PRO A 496 -3.10 -21.84 2.23
N MET A 497 -1.91 -21.27 2.05
CA MET A 497 -0.66 -22.03 1.81
C MET A 497 0.02 -22.57 3.09
N TYR A 498 -0.74 -23.08 4.07
CA TYR A 498 -0.29 -23.11 5.47
C TYR A 498 -0.51 -24.42 6.25
N ASP A 499 -0.20 -25.56 5.62
CA ASP A 499 0.08 -26.84 6.32
C ASP A 499 1.43 -26.80 7.08
N GLN A 500 1.59 -25.85 8.00
CA GLN A 500 2.43 -26.10 9.17
C GLN A 500 1.69 -27.05 10.12
N PRO A 501 2.39 -27.89 10.91
CA PRO A 501 1.72 -28.74 11.89
C PRO A 501 0.92 -27.87 12.87
N ASN A 502 -0.40 -28.07 12.92
CA ASN A 502 -1.32 -27.29 13.76
C ASN A 502 -0.75 -27.06 15.16
N LEU A 503 -0.37 -25.80 15.42
CA LEU A 503 0.02 -25.36 16.76
C LEU A 503 -1.17 -25.64 17.70
N PRO A 504 -0.93 -26.27 18.86
CA PRO A 504 -1.99 -26.91 19.62
C PRO A 504 -3.08 -25.89 19.99
N THR A 505 -4.30 -26.14 19.50
CA THR A 505 -5.48 -25.31 19.75
C THR A 505 -5.82 -25.35 21.24
N ILE A 506 -5.27 -24.42 22.01
CA ILE A 506 -5.68 -24.17 23.39
C ILE A 506 -7.06 -23.51 23.32
N GLN A 507 -8.11 -24.34 23.41
CA GLN A 507 -9.47 -23.84 23.54
C GLN A 507 -9.64 -23.13 24.90
N PRO A 508 -10.19 -21.90 24.94
CA PRO A 508 -10.48 -21.20 26.18
C PRO A 508 -11.61 -21.91 26.97
N PRO A 509 -11.71 -21.70 28.30
CA PRO A 509 -12.56 -22.51 29.18
C PRO A 509 -14.05 -22.14 29.18
N SER A 510 -14.51 -21.31 28.24
CA SER A 510 -15.83 -20.68 28.23
C SER A 510 -16.41 -20.55 26.81
N ILE A 511 -17.71 -20.25 26.73
CA ILE A 511 -18.41 -19.80 25.51
C ILE A 511 -18.76 -18.32 25.73
N GLU A 512 -17.82 -17.44 25.44
CA GLU A 512 -17.87 -15.99 25.66
C GLU A 512 -17.44 -15.27 24.39
N PRO A 513 -18.04 -14.12 24.06
CA PRO A 513 -17.68 -13.38 22.86
C PRO A 513 -16.26 -12.82 22.94
N VAL A 514 -15.56 -12.81 21.81
CA VAL A 514 -14.16 -12.37 21.66
C VAL A 514 -14.10 -11.01 20.97
N ALA A 515 -14.67 -10.93 19.77
CA ALA A 515 -14.61 -9.76 18.92
C ALA A 515 -15.87 -9.64 18.03
N ILE A 516 -16.08 -8.44 17.50
CA ILE A 516 -16.92 -8.18 16.34
C ILE A 516 -16.00 -7.70 15.23
N PHE A 517 -16.07 -8.33 14.06
CA PHE A 517 -15.33 -7.96 12.86
C PHE A 517 -16.24 -8.01 11.63
N GLY A 518 -15.76 -7.52 10.48
CA GLY A 518 -16.43 -7.74 9.19
C GLY A 518 -15.83 -6.91 8.06
N ASP A 519 -16.48 -6.92 6.91
CA ASP A 519 -16.09 -6.19 5.71
C ASP A 519 -17.12 -5.13 5.29
N ARG A 520 -16.66 -4.15 4.50
CA ARG A 520 -17.53 -3.25 3.73
C ARG A 520 -17.42 -3.59 2.25
N LEU A 521 -18.48 -4.18 1.71
CA LEU A 521 -18.59 -4.50 0.29
C LEU A 521 -19.36 -3.39 -0.43
N GLY A 522 -18.62 -2.43 -0.99
CA GLY A 522 -19.17 -1.26 -1.65
C GLY A 522 -19.86 -0.34 -0.64
N THR A 523 -21.19 -0.42 -0.52
CA THR A 523 -21.97 0.37 0.43
C THR A 523 -22.36 -0.40 1.70
N ASP A 524 -22.37 -1.73 1.65
CA ASP A 524 -23.01 -2.54 2.66
C ASP A 524 -21.97 -3.05 3.66
N LEU A 525 -22.28 -2.92 4.94
CA LEU A 525 -21.47 -3.43 6.05
C LEU A 525 -21.96 -4.82 6.46
N ARG A 526 -21.05 -5.79 6.55
CA ARG A 526 -21.30 -7.10 7.18
C ARG A 526 -20.63 -7.14 8.54
N LEU A 527 -21.19 -7.92 9.45
CA LEU A 527 -20.60 -8.12 10.77
C LEU A 527 -20.78 -9.55 11.26
N GLN A 528 -19.70 -10.09 11.79
CA GLN A 528 -19.62 -11.39 12.45
C GLN A 528 -19.19 -11.20 13.91
N ARG A 529 -19.63 -12.10 14.79
CA ARG A 529 -19.15 -12.21 16.17
C ARG A 529 -18.38 -13.51 16.30
N LEU A 530 -17.11 -13.40 16.69
CA LEU A 530 -16.34 -14.56 17.10
C LEU A 530 -16.59 -14.85 18.58
N SER A 531 -17.01 -16.07 18.89
CA SER A 531 -17.09 -16.61 20.23
C SER A 531 -15.87 -17.48 20.55
N SER A 532 -15.56 -17.62 21.84
CA SER A 532 -14.34 -18.25 22.33
C SER A 532 -14.29 -19.77 22.07
N ASP A 533 -15.44 -20.40 21.88
CA ASP A 533 -15.58 -21.79 21.43
C ASP A 533 -15.43 -21.98 19.91
N GLN A 534 -14.97 -20.93 19.21
CA GLN A 534 -14.71 -20.88 17.77
C GLN A 534 -16.00 -20.75 16.92
N THR A 535 -17.16 -20.52 17.52
CA THR A 535 -18.37 -20.20 16.75
C THR A 535 -18.32 -18.78 16.16
N LEU A 536 -18.49 -18.68 14.84
CA LEU A 536 -18.75 -17.43 14.12
C LEU A 536 -20.26 -17.22 13.96
N ASP A 537 -20.83 -16.31 14.75
CA ASP A 537 -22.22 -15.88 14.60
C ASP A 537 -22.30 -14.71 13.62
N VAL A 538 -22.97 -14.87 12.48
CA VAL A 538 -23.32 -13.73 11.62
C VAL A 538 -24.29 -12.82 12.39
N LEU A 539 -23.85 -11.60 12.69
CA LEU A 539 -24.67 -10.57 13.33
C LEU A 539 -25.46 -9.77 12.29
N VAL A 540 -24.83 -9.51 11.13
CA VAL A 540 -25.34 -8.64 10.07
C VAL A 540 -24.87 -9.15 8.71
N GLU A 541 -25.81 -9.52 7.82
CA GLU A 541 -25.53 -9.81 6.40
C GLU A 541 -25.49 -8.54 5.54
N GLU A 542 -26.32 -7.55 5.89
CA GLU A 542 -26.45 -6.24 5.24
C GLU A 542 -26.79 -5.14 6.29
N GLY A 543 -25.94 -4.13 6.42
CA GLY A 543 -26.10 -2.99 7.33
C GLY A 543 -25.66 -1.67 6.68
N ALA A 544 -26.38 -0.58 6.95
CA ALA A 544 -26.18 0.71 6.30
C ALA A 544 -25.24 1.66 7.08
N LYS A 545 -25.17 1.55 8.40
CA LYS A 545 -24.22 2.32 9.22
C LYS A 545 -23.93 1.69 10.58
N LEU A 546 -22.66 1.75 10.99
CA LEU A 546 -22.20 1.45 12.35
C LEU A 546 -22.14 2.73 13.20
N PHE A 547 -22.53 2.63 14.47
CA PHE A 547 -22.34 3.66 15.49
C PHE A 547 -21.53 3.07 16.66
N GLU A 548 -20.26 3.47 16.75
CA GLU A 548 -19.38 3.13 17.86
C GLU A 548 -19.94 3.57 19.22
N ARG A 549 -19.60 2.82 20.26
CA ARG A 549 -19.88 3.19 21.65
C ARG A 549 -18.65 2.94 22.51
N TYR A 550 -18.29 3.92 23.34
CA TYR A 550 -17.12 3.80 24.21
C TYR A 550 -17.31 2.68 25.24
N ASN A 551 -16.35 1.75 25.34
CA ASN A 551 -16.43 0.53 26.16
C ASN A 551 -17.70 -0.35 25.95
N GLN A 552 -18.38 -0.23 24.79
CA GLN A 552 -19.59 -1.00 24.50
C GLN A 552 -19.58 -1.47 23.04
N PRO A 553 -20.18 -2.63 22.72
CA PRO A 553 -20.33 -3.06 21.33
C PRO A 553 -21.04 -1.98 20.50
N PRO A 554 -20.74 -1.80 19.20
CA PRO A 554 -21.45 -0.84 18.37
C PRO A 554 -22.96 -1.11 18.26
N LEU A 555 -23.71 -0.09 17.85
CA LEU A 555 -25.08 -0.21 17.33
C LEU A 555 -25.06 -0.16 15.81
N VAL A 556 -25.98 -0.84 15.15
CA VAL A 556 -26.05 -0.87 13.67
C VAL A 556 -27.42 -0.41 13.18
N LEU A 557 -27.40 0.45 12.16
CA LEU A 557 -28.56 0.95 11.45
C LEU A 557 -28.75 0.16 10.15
N HIS A 558 -29.94 -0.40 9.99
CA HIS A 558 -30.34 -1.22 8.83
C HIS A 558 -31.56 -0.63 8.13
N HIS A 559 -31.77 -1.05 6.88
CA HIS A 559 -32.96 -0.77 6.07
C HIS A 559 -33.64 -2.09 5.64
N PRO A 560 -34.16 -2.90 6.58
CA PRO A 560 -34.61 -4.29 6.31
C PRO A 560 -35.85 -4.40 5.40
N LYS A 561 -36.55 -3.29 5.13
CA LYS A 561 -37.70 -3.21 4.21
C LYS A 561 -37.76 -1.78 3.68
N SER A 562 -38.28 -1.58 2.47
CA SER A 562 -38.41 -0.29 1.74
C SER A 562 -39.30 0.80 2.39
N LYS A 563 -39.63 0.66 3.67
CA LYS A 563 -40.38 1.62 4.51
C LYS A 563 -39.88 1.67 5.97
N THR A 564 -38.88 0.89 6.33
CA THR A 564 -38.51 0.66 7.73
C THR A 564 -37.02 0.76 7.92
N TRP A 565 -36.59 1.64 8.82
CA TRP A 565 -35.24 1.56 9.39
C TRP A 565 -35.29 0.79 10.71
N GLN A 566 -34.17 0.17 11.07
CA GLN A 566 -34.03 -0.59 12.30
C GLN A 566 -32.67 -0.29 12.93
N LEU A 567 -32.64 0.07 14.22
CA LEU A 567 -31.41 0.13 15.00
C LEU A 567 -31.28 -1.14 15.85
N VAL A 568 -30.14 -1.81 15.76
CA VAL A 568 -29.86 -3.10 16.40
C VAL A 568 -28.72 -2.94 17.40
N ASP A 569 -28.93 -3.44 18.62
CA ASP A 569 -27.87 -3.64 19.62
C ASP A 569 -27.30 -5.06 19.50
N LEU A 570 -26.05 -5.15 19.05
CA LEU A 570 -25.44 -6.41 18.59
C LEU A 570 -25.28 -7.49 19.68
N VAL A 571 -25.30 -7.11 20.96
CA VAL A 571 -25.16 -8.05 22.10
C VAL A 571 -26.49 -8.44 22.69
N SER A 572 -27.34 -7.45 23.00
CA SER A 572 -28.66 -7.74 23.58
C SER A 572 -29.68 -8.21 22.55
N GLN A 573 -29.36 -8.07 21.25
CA GLN A 573 -30.26 -8.32 20.11
C GLN A 573 -31.59 -7.55 20.23
N GLN A 574 -31.58 -6.46 20.99
CA GLN A 574 -32.69 -5.52 21.06
C GLN A 574 -32.70 -4.68 19.79
N THR A 575 -33.88 -4.57 19.18
CA THR A 575 -34.05 -3.83 17.94
C THR A 575 -35.18 -2.83 18.06
N VAL A 576 -35.00 -1.65 17.46
CA VAL A 576 -35.97 -0.57 17.44
C VAL A 576 -36.25 -0.23 15.98
N GLU A 577 -37.43 -0.65 15.51
CA GLU A 577 -37.90 -0.42 14.14
C GLU A 577 -38.70 0.91 14.06
N TRP A 578 -38.50 1.64 12.97
CA TRP A 578 -39.20 2.88 12.64
C TRP A 578 -39.87 2.74 11.27
N GLU A 579 -41.20 2.73 11.25
CA GLU A 579 -41.98 2.70 10.00
C GLU A 579 -42.25 4.12 9.49
N PHE A 580 -42.10 4.30 8.17
CA PHE A 580 -42.33 5.55 7.43
C PHE A 580 -43.55 5.42 6.49
N GLU A 581 -44.23 6.54 6.23
CA GLU A 581 -45.50 6.52 5.51
C GLU A 581 -45.29 6.36 3.99
N LYS A 582 -44.22 6.95 3.44
CA LYS A 582 -43.76 6.83 2.06
C LYS A 582 -42.70 5.72 1.92
N ILE A 583 -42.52 5.20 0.71
CA ILE A 583 -41.42 4.28 0.38
C ILE A 583 -40.10 5.06 0.46
N LEU A 584 -39.07 4.45 1.04
CA LEU A 584 -37.71 4.98 1.10
C LEU A 584 -37.01 4.79 -0.24
N SER A 585 -36.23 5.78 -0.64
CA SER A 585 -35.18 5.65 -1.64
C SER A 585 -34.10 4.70 -1.15
N ASP A 586 -33.44 4.01 -2.08
CA ASP A 586 -32.24 3.19 -1.80
C ASP A 586 -31.00 4.10 -1.61
N GLU A 587 -31.13 5.10 -0.73
CA GLU A 587 -30.06 6.03 -0.31
C GLU A 587 -29.10 5.28 0.62
N SER A 588 -28.07 4.67 0.01
CA SER A 588 -27.12 3.74 0.64
C SER A 588 -26.30 4.30 1.81
N PHE A 589 -26.25 5.63 2.00
CA PHE A 589 -25.64 6.26 3.18
C PHE A 589 -26.60 7.25 3.85
N ILE A 590 -27.27 6.78 4.90
CA ILE A 590 -28.13 7.61 5.75
C ILE A 590 -27.24 8.58 6.53
N ASN A 591 -27.20 9.85 6.10
CA ASN A 591 -26.42 10.94 6.69
C ASN A 591 -26.91 11.26 8.12
N SER A 592 -26.43 10.49 9.09
CA SER A 592 -26.98 10.41 10.44
C SER A 592 -25.93 10.44 11.55
N ILE A 593 -26.36 10.90 12.72
CA ILE A 593 -25.57 10.93 13.95
C ILE A 593 -26.41 10.50 15.15
N LEU A 594 -25.78 9.77 16.07
CA LEU A 594 -26.36 9.32 17.31
C LEU A 594 -25.90 10.25 18.46
N ALA A 595 -26.82 10.70 19.31
CA ALA A 595 -26.49 11.53 20.47
C ALA A 595 -25.56 10.77 21.44
N PRO A 596 -24.66 11.45 22.19
CA PRO A 596 -23.73 10.78 23.12
C PRO A 596 -24.38 9.99 24.27
N ASN A 597 -25.69 10.15 24.51
CA ASN A 597 -26.45 9.35 25.48
C ASN A 597 -27.13 8.11 24.84
N TYR A 598 -27.02 7.95 23.52
CA TYR A 598 -27.62 6.90 22.70
C TYR A 598 -29.18 6.83 22.75
N GLN A 599 -29.85 7.88 23.24
CA GLN A 599 -31.33 7.97 23.35
C GLN A 599 -32.02 8.69 22.19
N SER A 600 -31.25 9.29 21.28
CA SER A 600 -31.79 9.97 20.09
C SER A 600 -30.78 9.93 18.95
N MET A 601 -31.30 9.75 17.74
CA MET A 601 -30.57 9.84 16.48
C MET A 601 -31.14 11.02 15.68
N VAL A 602 -30.31 11.68 14.90
CA VAL A 602 -30.72 12.67 13.90
C VAL A 602 -30.21 12.24 12.53
N ALA A 603 -31.06 12.34 11.51
CA ALA A 603 -30.77 11.88 10.15
C ALA A 603 -31.23 12.88 9.10
N LEU A 604 -30.40 13.09 8.08
CA LEU A 604 -30.72 13.81 6.85
C LEU A 604 -31.20 12.81 5.79
N VAL A 605 -32.29 13.13 5.09
CA VAL A 605 -32.88 12.27 4.03
C VAL A 605 -33.23 13.10 2.79
N GLY A 606 -32.98 12.58 1.59
CA GLY A 606 -33.23 13.24 0.30
C GLY A 606 -34.71 13.34 -0.14
N GLN A 607 -35.65 12.87 0.68
CA GLN A 607 -37.06 12.75 0.31
C GLN A 607 -38.05 13.01 1.46
N ASP A 608 -39.36 12.99 1.15
CA ASP A 608 -40.43 13.08 2.14
C ASP A 608 -40.82 11.71 2.69
N LEU A 609 -40.93 11.61 4.02
CA LEU A 609 -41.32 10.38 4.71
C LEU A 609 -42.80 10.35 5.16
N ARG A 610 -43.55 11.46 5.01
CA ARG A 610 -44.98 11.52 5.37
C ARG A 610 -45.90 11.55 4.14
N SER A 611 -47.07 10.94 4.27
CA SER A 611 -48.11 10.87 3.23
C SER A 611 -48.90 12.17 3.06
N ASN A 612 -48.70 13.14 3.96
CA ASN A 612 -49.53 14.33 4.12
C ASN A 612 -48.95 15.61 3.46
N ASP A 613 -47.91 15.47 2.65
CA ASP A 613 -47.22 16.51 1.88
C ASP A 613 -46.91 17.79 2.69
N GLN A 614 -46.49 17.61 3.95
CA GLN A 614 -45.97 18.69 4.80
C GLN A 614 -44.56 19.16 4.38
N PHE A 615 -43.94 18.48 3.43
CA PHE A 615 -42.61 18.76 2.89
C PHE A 615 -42.63 19.72 1.69
N THR A 616 -41.70 20.67 1.65
CA THR A 616 -41.53 21.55 0.48
C THR A 616 -40.07 21.88 0.13
N GLY A 617 -39.12 21.11 0.68
CA GLY A 617 -37.69 21.20 0.37
C GLY A 617 -37.24 20.13 -0.63
N ALA A 618 -35.94 19.85 -0.61
CA ALA A 618 -35.27 18.75 -1.30
C ALA A 618 -34.51 17.82 -0.33
N SER A 619 -34.49 18.13 0.98
CA SER A 619 -34.09 17.20 2.03
C SER A 619 -34.78 17.52 3.36
N GLN A 620 -34.97 16.52 4.22
CA GLN A 620 -35.53 16.62 5.58
C GLN A 620 -34.47 16.34 6.64
N LEU A 621 -34.53 17.07 7.76
CA LEU A 621 -33.82 16.72 8.99
C LEU A 621 -34.80 16.06 9.97
N LEU A 622 -34.55 14.80 10.29
CA LEU A 622 -35.32 13.98 11.22
C LEU A 622 -34.66 13.96 12.59
N GLN A 623 -35.47 14.00 13.65
CA GLN A 623 -35.08 13.53 14.98
C GLN A 623 -35.87 12.27 15.30
N ILE A 624 -35.15 11.24 15.72
CA ILE A 624 -35.64 9.87 15.88
C ILE A 624 -35.27 9.40 17.29
N ASN A 625 -36.25 8.98 18.08
CA ASN A 625 -36.00 8.43 19.42
C ASN A 625 -35.69 6.94 19.33
N THR A 626 -34.54 6.54 19.89
CA THR A 626 -33.96 5.19 19.81
C THR A 626 -34.46 4.23 20.88
N GLN A 627 -35.50 4.60 21.63
CA GLN A 627 -36.11 3.76 22.68
C GLN A 627 -37.62 3.55 22.50
N THR A 628 -38.30 4.46 21.79
CA THR A 628 -39.78 4.50 21.72
C THR A 628 -40.35 4.39 20.31
N GLY A 629 -39.51 4.36 19.27
CA GLY A 629 -39.97 4.37 17.87
C GLY A 629 -40.50 5.73 17.38
N ALA A 630 -40.57 6.75 18.23
CA ALA A 630 -41.12 8.06 17.87
C ALA A 630 -40.14 8.89 17.01
N TRP A 631 -40.60 9.42 15.87
CA TRP A 631 -39.82 10.29 15.00
C TRP A 631 -40.59 11.56 14.56
N ASN A 632 -39.86 12.66 14.38
CA ASN A 632 -40.38 13.95 13.94
C ASN A 632 -39.43 14.63 12.94
N VAL A 633 -39.98 15.43 12.02
CA VAL A 633 -39.21 16.35 11.17
C VAL A 633 -38.91 17.61 11.98
N LEU A 634 -37.64 18.01 12.07
CA LEU A 634 -37.21 19.25 12.73
C LEU A 634 -37.13 20.44 11.75
N ALA A 635 -36.64 20.20 10.54
CA ALA A 635 -36.42 21.20 9.51
C ALA A 635 -36.44 20.56 8.11
N ASP A 636 -36.64 21.38 7.08
CA ASP A 636 -36.46 21.00 5.67
C ASP A 636 -35.51 21.96 4.94
N SER A 637 -35.06 21.57 3.75
CA SER A 637 -34.15 22.40 2.93
C SER A 637 -34.79 23.67 2.33
N ARG A 638 -36.01 24.03 2.75
CA ARG A 638 -36.65 25.32 2.46
C ARG A 638 -36.55 26.25 3.66
N SER A 639 -36.65 25.70 4.87
CA SER A 639 -36.32 26.41 6.13
C SER A 639 -34.82 26.69 6.29
N TRP A 640 -33.96 25.79 5.80
CA TRP A 640 -32.50 25.96 5.79
C TRP A 640 -31.91 25.46 4.46
N PRO A 641 -31.68 26.33 3.47
CA PRO A 641 -31.25 25.92 2.10
C PRO A 641 -29.96 25.11 2.03
N GLU A 642 -29.05 25.28 2.99
CA GLU A 642 -27.78 24.55 3.07
C GLU A 642 -27.94 23.10 3.53
N LEU A 643 -29.07 22.73 4.16
CA LEU A 643 -29.32 21.39 4.71
C LEU A 643 -29.09 20.26 3.70
N LYS A 644 -29.43 20.48 2.42
CA LYS A 644 -29.26 19.48 1.34
C LYS A 644 -27.81 19.19 0.95
N TRP A 645 -26.86 19.90 1.53
CA TRP A 645 -25.43 19.83 1.27
C TRP A 645 -24.61 19.65 2.56
N SER A 646 -25.26 19.38 3.69
CA SER A 646 -24.67 19.49 5.03
C SER A 646 -24.79 18.17 5.82
N THR A 647 -23.66 17.52 6.11
CA THR A 647 -23.61 16.25 6.87
C THR A 647 -23.43 16.53 8.36
N PRO A 648 -24.18 15.87 9.28
CA PRO A 648 -23.97 16.01 10.72
C PRO A 648 -22.62 15.39 11.14
N LEU A 649 -21.83 16.12 11.94
CA LEU A 649 -20.53 15.69 12.45
C LEU A 649 -20.52 15.34 13.95
N ALA A 650 -21.14 16.17 14.78
CA ALA A 650 -21.05 16.06 16.24
C ALA A 650 -22.32 16.58 16.94
N TRP A 651 -22.70 16.01 18.07
CA TRP A 651 -23.86 16.43 18.88
C TRP A 651 -23.41 16.73 20.31
N GLN A 652 -23.60 17.97 20.78
CA GLN A 652 -23.37 18.39 22.17
C GLN A 652 -24.58 19.13 22.74
N GLY A 653 -25.19 18.56 23.79
CA GLY A 653 -26.40 19.09 24.42
C GLY A 653 -27.56 19.26 23.43
N ASP A 654 -28.12 20.47 23.38
CA ASP A 654 -29.21 20.82 22.45
C ASP A 654 -28.69 21.22 21.04
N SER A 655 -27.40 21.06 20.74
CA SER A 655 -26.78 21.49 19.47
C SER A 655 -26.17 20.34 18.68
N ILE A 656 -26.39 20.35 17.36
CA ILE A 656 -25.68 19.50 16.39
C ILE A 656 -24.83 20.39 15.49
N TYR A 657 -23.63 19.91 15.17
CA TYR A 657 -22.69 20.55 14.26
C TYR A 657 -22.74 19.85 12.90
N PHE A 658 -22.78 20.62 11.82
CA PHE A 658 -22.89 20.12 10.45
C PHE A 658 -21.78 20.71 9.57
N LEU A 659 -21.23 19.90 8.67
CA LEU A 659 -20.25 20.33 7.67
C LEU A 659 -20.86 20.37 6.28
N GLN A 660 -20.76 21.53 5.63
CA GLN A 660 -21.05 21.71 4.22
C GLN A 660 -19.75 21.63 3.41
N ALA A 661 -19.36 20.41 3.04
CA ALA A 661 -18.13 20.14 2.27
C ALA A 661 -18.24 20.52 0.78
N SER A 662 -19.45 20.61 0.22
CA SER A 662 -19.69 20.90 -1.21
C SER A 662 -19.47 22.37 -1.63
N LYS A 663 -18.73 23.14 -0.82
CA LYS A 663 -18.36 24.55 -1.06
C LYS A 663 -16.87 24.71 -0.74
N ASN A 664 -16.22 25.67 -1.41
CA ASN A 664 -14.89 26.14 -1.01
C ASN A 664 -15.01 27.65 -0.67
N PRO A 665 -14.76 28.09 0.57
CA PRO A 665 -14.45 27.27 1.75
C PRO A 665 -15.60 26.34 2.14
N GLN A 666 -15.26 25.22 2.78
CA GLN A 666 -16.22 24.36 3.47
C GLN A 666 -16.80 25.14 4.65
N LEU A 667 -18.10 24.99 4.92
CA LEU A 667 -18.78 25.77 5.96
C LEU A 667 -19.18 24.86 7.13
N LEU A 668 -18.69 25.20 8.33
CA LEU A 668 -19.07 24.52 9.57
C LEU A 668 -20.20 25.28 10.25
N TRP A 669 -21.30 24.59 10.52
CA TRP A 669 -22.53 25.13 11.09
C TRP A 669 -22.80 24.53 12.47
N ARG A 670 -23.38 25.34 13.37
CA ARG A 670 -24.04 24.92 14.61
C ARG A 670 -25.54 25.05 14.43
N VAL A 671 -26.31 24.04 14.83
CA VAL A 671 -27.76 23.98 14.70
C VAL A 671 -28.38 23.61 16.04
N GLN A 672 -29.27 24.46 16.58
CA GLN A 672 -29.96 24.17 17.83
C GLN A 672 -31.28 23.41 17.59
N LEU A 673 -31.48 22.31 18.31
CA LEU A 673 -32.60 21.40 18.17
C LEU A 673 -33.81 21.87 18.99
N GLY A 674 -34.64 22.74 18.40
CA GLY A 674 -35.92 23.11 18.98
C GLY A 674 -36.65 24.18 18.18
N PRO A 675 -37.88 24.56 18.57
CA PRO A 675 -38.57 25.73 18.04
C PRO A 675 -38.17 27.00 18.83
N PRO A 676 -37.61 28.04 18.19
CA PRO A 676 -37.32 28.19 16.76
C PRO A 676 -36.03 27.48 16.33
N PHE A 677 -36.05 26.84 15.17
CA PHE A 677 -34.86 26.26 14.55
C PHE A 677 -33.86 27.37 14.22
N GLN A 678 -32.61 27.23 14.65
CA GLN A 678 -31.54 28.20 14.40
C GLN A 678 -30.30 27.48 13.90
N ALA A 679 -29.78 27.95 12.76
CA ALA A 679 -28.52 27.52 12.17
C ALA A 679 -27.56 28.71 12.09
N GLU A 680 -26.33 28.53 12.58
CA GLU A 680 -25.31 29.55 12.72
C GLU A 680 -24.00 29.04 12.10
N LYS A 681 -23.39 29.82 11.19
CA LYS A 681 -22.08 29.47 10.64
C LYS A 681 -20.99 29.82 11.65
N ILE A 682 -20.28 28.81 12.16
CA ILE A 682 -19.25 28.98 13.20
C ILE A 682 -17.83 29.02 12.63
N ALA A 683 -17.57 28.41 11.47
CA ALA A 683 -16.27 28.51 10.80
C ALA A 683 -16.38 28.42 9.27
N GLU A 684 -15.38 28.99 8.60
CA GLU A 684 -15.05 28.74 7.20
C GLU A 684 -13.71 28.01 7.18
N ILE A 685 -13.67 26.85 6.53
CA ILE A 685 -12.50 25.97 6.46
C ILE A 685 -12.07 25.92 4.99
N PRO A 686 -10.86 26.40 4.63
CA PRO A 686 -10.45 26.43 3.23
C PRO A 686 -10.32 24.99 2.73
N ALA A 687 -10.92 24.63 1.59
CA ALA A 687 -10.87 23.24 1.13
C ALA A 687 -9.44 22.79 0.75
N ILE A 688 -8.55 23.75 0.51
CA ILE A 688 -7.12 23.56 0.24
C ILE A 688 -6.34 24.38 1.29
N VAL A 689 -5.50 23.71 2.08
CA VAL A 689 -4.60 24.32 3.08
C VAL A 689 -3.41 24.97 2.39
N ALA A 690 -2.83 24.30 1.38
CA ALA A 690 -1.80 24.88 0.54
C ALA A 690 -1.82 24.30 -0.87
N ASN A 691 -1.50 25.17 -1.83
CA ASN A 691 -1.16 24.83 -3.20
C ASN A 691 -0.03 25.79 -3.59
N ILE A 692 1.20 25.39 -3.24
CA ILE A 692 2.43 26.15 -3.44
C ILE A 692 3.47 25.26 -4.13
N PRO A 693 4.42 25.80 -4.91
CA PRO A 693 5.37 24.97 -5.67
C PRO A 693 6.30 24.08 -4.84
N ASP A 694 6.36 24.30 -3.52
CA ASP A 694 7.19 23.52 -2.59
C ASP A 694 6.47 22.26 -2.03
N VAL A 695 5.26 21.94 -2.49
CA VAL A 695 4.51 20.73 -2.11
C VAL A 695 4.05 20.01 -3.37
N SER A 696 4.27 18.69 -3.45
CA SER A 696 4.00 17.86 -4.63
C SER A 696 2.52 17.76 -5.02
N SER A 697 1.61 17.98 -4.06
CA SER A 697 0.16 17.98 -4.29
C SER A 697 -0.53 19.05 -3.42
N ALA A 698 -1.77 19.40 -3.79
CA ALA A 698 -2.55 20.37 -3.03
C ALA A 698 -3.08 19.75 -1.72
N ILE A 699 -2.57 20.21 -0.57
CA ILE A 699 -2.99 19.71 0.75
C ILE A 699 -4.46 20.07 0.98
N LEU A 700 -5.33 19.06 1.07
CA LEU A 700 -6.75 19.23 1.30
C LEU A 700 -7.06 19.35 2.79
N ALA A 701 -8.06 20.17 3.15
CA ALA A 701 -8.53 20.24 4.53
C ALA A 701 -9.59 19.17 4.82
N ARG A 702 -9.30 18.31 5.81
CA ARG A 702 -10.24 17.35 6.40
C ARG A 702 -10.68 17.84 7.78
N VAL A 703 -11.90 17.50 8.19
CA VAL A 703 -12.42 17.80 9.53
C VAL A 703 -12.55 16.50 10.30
N TYR A 704 -11.79 16.39 11.38
CA TYR A 704 -11.75 15.21 12.25
C TYR A 704 -12.64 15.45 13.47
N VAL A 705 -13.27 14.39 13.97
CA VAL A 705 -14.17 14.41 15.12
C VAL A 705 -13.69 13.37 16.12
N SER A 706 -13.50 13.74 17.38
CA SER A 706 -13.20 12.76 18.43
C SER A 706 -14.39 11.81 18.67
N PRO A 707 -14.18 10.53 19.08
CA PRO A 707 -15.28 9.57 19.28
C PRO A 707 -16.37 10.03 20.27
N ASN A 708 -15.98 10.79 21.31
CA ASN A 708 -16.90 11.42 22.27
C ASN A 708 -17.68 12.64 21.72
N GLN A 709 -17.52 12.95 20.42
CA GLN A 709 -18.12 14.06 19.68
C GLN A 709 -17.85 15.46 20.26
N ARG A 710 -16.82 15.62 21.12
CA ARG A 710 -16.56 16.88 21.83
C ARG A 710 -15.56 17.78 21.11
N TRP A 711 -14.58 17.20 20.42
CA TRP A 711 -13.48 17.95 19.81
C TRP A 711 -13.59 17.84 18.29
N LEU A 712 -13.59 19.00 17.61
CA LEU A 712 -13.34 19.05 16.17
C LEU A 712 -11.90 19.52 15.94
N ILE A 713 -11.20 18.86 15.02
CA ILE A 713 -9.87 19.28 14.55
C ILE A 713 -9.96 19.57 13.05
N TYR A 714 -9.38 20.67 12.59
CA TYR A 714 -9.21 20.94 11.17
C TYR A 714 -7.95 21.77 10.88
N PRO A 715 -7.25 21.52 9.76
CA PRO A 715 -6.05 22.26 9.39
C PRO A 715 -6.42 23.63 8.80
N LEU A 716 -5.58 24.62 9.09
CA LEU A 716 -5.65 25.98 8.54
C LEU A 716 -4.28 26.41 8.03
N ALA A 717 -4.29 27.11 6.90
CA ALA A 717 -3.10 27.72 6.30
C ALA A 717 -2.57 28.87 7.17
N THR A 718 -1.25 29.04 7.23
CA THR A 718 -0.63 30.30 7.67
C THR A 718 0.23 30.90 6.55
N ALA A 719 0.50 32.21 6.64
CA ALA A 719 1.25 32.94 5.61
C ALA A 719 2.74 32.52 5.48
N ASN A 720 3.26 31.69 6.40
CA ASN A 720 4.69 31.41 6.55
C ASN A 720 5.11 29.99 6.09
N LYS A 721 4.37 29.36 5.18
CA LYS A 721 4.54 27.95 4.76
C LYS A 721 4.45 26.92 5.90
N THR A 722 3.69 27.24 6.96
CA THR A 722 3.32 26.28 8.02
C THR A 722 1.81 26.24 8.17
N MET A 723 1.29 25.18 8.77
CA MET A 723 -0.14 25.02 9.08
C MET A 723 -0.39 25.03 10.59
N VAL A 724 -1.64 25.28 10.96
CA VAL A 724 -2.11 25.04 12.32
C VAL A 724 -3.29 24.08 12.31
N LEU A 725 -3.29 23.10 13.21
CA LEU A 725 -4.50 22.34 13.53
C LEU A 725 -5.30 23.14 14.55
N ARG A 726 -6.45 23.67 14.12
CA ARG A 726 -7.41 24.27 15.05
C ARG A 726 -8.18 23.16 15.73
N VAL A 727 -8.02 23.05 17.04
CA VAL A 727 -8.80 22.19 17.92
C VAL A 727 -9.92 23.04 18.53
N LEU A 728 -11.17 22.61 18.40
CA LEU A 728 -12.37 23.28 18.90
C LEU A 728 -13.10 22.39 19.91
N ASP A 729 -13.16 22.85 21.17
CA ASP A 729 -14.00 22.27 22.23
C ASP A 729 -15.45 22.69 22.00
N LEU A 730 -16.31 21.77 21.56
CA LEU A 730 -17.71 22.04 21.28
C LEU A 730 -18.54 22.27 22.56
N VAL A 731 -18.08 21.76 23.71
CA VAL A 731 -18.76 21.94 25.01
C VAL A 731 -18.41 23.30 25.60
N LYS A 732 -17.12 23.67 25.64
CA LYS A 732 -16.69 24.99 26.16
C LYS A 732 -16.82 26.13 25.13
N GLN A 733 -16.99 25.80 23.85
CA GLN A 733 -17.04 26.73 22.71
C GLN A 733 -15.76 27.58 22.61
N GLN A 734 -14.61 26.93 22.79
CA GLN A 734 -13.28 27.53 22.80
C GLN A 734 -12.36 26.76 21.85
N SER A 735 -11.49 27.46 21.15
CA SER A 735 -10.50 26.86 20.25
C SER A 735 -9.07 27.22 20.64
N HIS A 736 -8.14 26.30 20.40
CA HIS A 736 -6.70 26.51 20.44
C HIS A 736 -6.06 25.96 19.17
N ASP A 737 -4.89 26.47 18.82
CA ASP A 737 -4.19 26.15 17.57
C ASP A 737 -2.88 25.42 17.89
N ILE A 738 -2.69 24.23 17.30
CA ILE A 738 -1.43 23.47 17.36
C ILE A 738 -0.65 23.76 16.07
N ALA A 739 0.55 24.35 16.17
CA ALA A 739 1.39 24.58 15.00
C ALA A 739 2.08 23.29 14.55
N LEU A 740 2.05 23.02 13.25
CA LEU A 740 2.72 21.88 12.59
C LEU A 740 3.44 22.37 11.31
N PRO A 741 4.48 21.64 10.83
CA PRO A 741 4.97 21.85 9.48
C PRO A 741 3.86 21.60 8.45
N LEU A 742 4.00 22.18 7.27
CA LEU A 742 3.01 22.04 6.19
C LEU A 742 3.15 20.67 5.52
N MET A 743 2.17 19.80 5.74
CA MET A 743 2.13 18.42 5.24
C MET A 743 0.69 18.00 4.92
N PRO A 744 0.49 16.98 4.06
CA PRO A 744 -0.82 16.30 3.97
C PRO A 744 -1.19 15.67 5.32
N LEU A 745 -2.49 15.47 5.54
CA LEU A 745 -2.99 14.56 6.56
C LEU A 745 -3.98 13.59 5.90
N ALA A 746 -3.83 12.29 6.13
CA ALA A 746 -4.75 11.27 5.63
C ALA A 746 -5.96 11.13 6.57
N ALA A 747 -6.61 9.97 6.63
CA ALA A 747 -7.72 9.78 7.58
C ALA A 747 -7.20 9.34 8.96
N ASP A 748 -6.10 8.59 9.00
CA ASP A 748 -5.79 7.65 10.09
C ASP A 748 -4.55 8.03 10.91
N ASP A 749 -3.86 9.11 10.52
CA ASP A 749 -2.70 9.70 11.21
C ASP A 749 -3.07 10.12 12.64
N LEU A 750 -4.29 10.66 12.81
CA LEU A 750 -4.84 11.15 14.07
C LEU A 750 -5.56 10.02 14.81
N SER A 751 -4.79 9.07 15.34
CA SER A 751 -5.32 7.91 16.08
C SER A 751 -5.94 8.34 17.43
N PHE A 752 -7.23 8.64 17.43
CA PHE A 752 -7.97 9.07 18.62
C PHE A 752 -8.09 7.96 19.66
N SER A 753 -7.90 8.33 20.93
CA SER A 753 -8.35 7.50 22.05
C SER A 753 -9.87 7.23 21.96
N PRO A 754 -10.36 6.02 22.29
CA PRO A 754 -11.80 5.73 22.32
C PRO A 754 -12.60 6.61 23.29
N GLU A 755 -11.99 7.09 24.39
CA GLU A 755 -12.61 8.09 25.28
C GLU A 755 -12.64 9.52 24.68
N GLY A 756 -11.88 9.76 23.60
CA GLY A 756 -11.83 10.99 22.83
C GLY A 756 -11.23 12.21 23.52
N ASN A 757 -10.48 12.05 24.63
CA ASN A 757 -9.80 13.18 25.29
C ASN A 757 -8.31 13.32 24.90
N SER A 758 -7.81 12.39 24.10
CA SER A 758 -6.47 12.42 23.51
C SER A 758 -6.43 11.80 22.11
N PHE A 759 -5.35 12.05 21.37
CA PHE A 759 -5.01 11.32 20.15
C PHE A 759 -3.51 11.06 20.10
N ALA A 760 -3.11 9.93 19.51
CA ALA A 760 -1.74 9.61 19.15
C ALA A 760 -1.45 10.07 17.73
N PHE A 761 -0.21 10.46 17.46
CA PHE A 761 0.22 11.05 16.20
C PHE A 761 1.73 10.87 15.99
N MET A 762 2.16 10.69 14.75
CA MET A 762 3.57 10.69 14.37
C MET A 762 4.03 12.14 14.17
N LEU A 763 4.57 12.75 15.22
CA LEU A 763 4.91 14.18 15.23
C LEU A 763 6.19 14.45 14.40
N PRO A 764 6.12 15.18 13.28
CA PRO A 764 7.26 15.39 12.40
C PRO A 764 8.34 16.26 13.04
N THR A 765 9.60 15.92 12.77
CA THR A 765 10.81 16.59 13.26
C THR A 765 11.46 17.43 12.15
N ALA A 766 12.47 18.23 12.52
CA ALA A 766 13.17 19.08 11.57
C ALA A 766 14.07 18.29 10.58
N GLU A 767 14.30 16.99 10.82
CA GLU A 767 15.20 16.15 10.03
C GLU A 767 14.46 15.28 8.98
N GLY A 768 13.15 15.49 8.79
CA GLY A 768 12.33 14.70 7.85
C GLY A 768 11.93 13.32 8.39
N ARG A 769 11.93 13.17 9.71
CA ARG A 769 11.48 11.99 10.46
C ARG A 769 10.25 12.34 11.29
N SER A 770 9.61 11.35 11.89
CA SER A 770 8.51 11.54 12.84
C SER A 770 8.76 10.83 14.17
N ALA A 771 8.36 11.45 15.28
CA ALA A 771 8.48 10.91 16.63
C ALA A 771 7.08 10.56 17.19
N PRO A 772 6.87 9.35 17.73
CA PRO A 772 5.57 8.94 18.24
C PRO A 772 5.18 9.79 19.47
N ALA A 773 4.03 10.46 19.40
CA ALA A 773 3.59 11.40 20.42
C ALA A 773 2.09 11.27 20.72
N LEU A 774 1.71 11.63 21.94
CA LEU A 774 0.32 11.73 22.38
C LEU A 774 -0.03 13.19 22.69
N TYR A 775 -1.17 13.67 22.19
CA TYR A 775 -1.75 14.95 22.60
C TYR A 775 -2.94 14.75 23.54
N GLN A 776 -2.93 15.41 24.71
CA GLN A 776 -4.07 15.44 25.63
C GLN A 776 -4.78 16.80 25.57
N PHE A 777 -6.09 16.83 25.27
CA PHE A 777 -6.83 18.06 24.96
C PHE A 777 -7.08 18.99 26.16
N GLU A 778 -7.39 18.46 27.35
CA GLU A 778 -7.67 19.29 28.54
C GLU A 778 -6.40 19.97 29.07
N GLN A 779 -5.27 19.29 28.97
CA GLN A 779 -3.92 19.75 29.31
C GLN A 779 -3.30 20.61 28.21
N GLN A 780 -3.87 20.58 26.99
CA GLN A 780 -3.34 21.15 25.74
C GLN A 780 -1.88 20.78 25.48
N ARG A 781 -1.50 19.54 25.79
CA ARG A 781 -0.10 19.13 25.95
C ARG A 781 0.28 17.91 25.13
N TRP A 782 1.41 18.03 24.43
CA TRP A 782 2.14 16.93 23.82
C TRP A 782 2.99 16.16 24.84
N TYR A 783 3.03 14.85 24.66
CA TYR A 783 3.87 13.90 25.37
C TYR A 783 4.55 13.00 24.33
N GLN A 784 5.87 13.09 24.21
CA GLN A 784 6.65 12.18 23.37
C GLN A 784 6.68 10.79 24.03
N LEU A 785 6.36 9.74 23.26
CA LEU A 785 6.25 8.36 23.74
C LEU A 785 7.58 7.62 23.67
N ASP A 786 8.36 7.81 22.60
CA ASP A 786 9.73 7.33 22.48
C ASP A 786 10.66 8.47 22.05
N SER A 787 11.88 8.45 22.56
CA SER A 787 12.98 9.37 22.21
C SER A 787 13.53 9.18 20.80
N GLY A 788 13.24 8.05 20.13
CA GLY A 788 13.67 7.80 18.75
C GLY A 788 12.96 8.66 17.71
N GLU A 789 13.61 8.85 16.56
CA GLU A 789 13.04 9.50 15.37
C GLU A 789 12.98 8.50 14.21
N TYR A 790 11.77 8.30 13.68
CA TYR A 790 11.37 7.16 12.87
C TYR A 790 10.90 7.58 11.47
N PHE A 791 10.68 6.60 10.60
CA PHE A 791 10.11 6.82 9.27
C PHE A 791 8.62 6.53 9.30
N GLU A 792 7.84 7.29 8.54
CA GLU A 792 6.39 7.15 8.46
C GLU A 792 6.06 6.27 7.25
N SER A 793 5.38 5.15 7.49
CA SER A 793 5.16 4.09 6.49
C SER A 793 3.80 4.17 5.78
N GLY A 794 2.93 5.09 6.20
CA GLY A 794 1.55 5.21 5.72
C GLY A 794 0.52 4.43 6.55
N GLU A 795 0.96 3.55 7.45
CA GLU A 795 0.10 2.81 8.39
C GLU A 795 0.20 3.41 9.80
N SER A 796 -0.93 3.48 10.52
CA SER A 796 -0.98 4.07 11.86
C SER A 796 -0.37 3.10 12.90
N PRO A 797 0.74 3.43 13.58
CA PRO A 797 1.46 2.49 14.45
C PRO A 797 0.83 2.35 15.85
N PHE A 798 -0.38 2.87 16.05
CA PHE A 798 -1.00 3.18 17.33
C PHE A 798 -2.26 2.35 17.56
N LEU A 799 -2.22 1.48 18.57
CA LEU A 799 -3.30 0.56 18.90
C LEU A 799 -3.82 0.79 20.32
N TRP A 800 -5.06 1.26 20.42
CA TRP A 800 -5.70 1.63 21.69
C TRP A 800 -6.37 0.44 22.39
N SER A 801 -6.42 0.46 23.73
CA SER A 801 -7.40 -0.34 24.47
C SER A 801 -8.82 0.26 24.30
N PRO A 802 -9.90 -0.55 24.30
CA PRO A 802 -11.29 -0.07 24.22
C PRO A 802 -11.68 1.01 25.25
N ASP A 803 -10.96 1.10 26.37
CA ASP A 803 -11.12 2.13 27.38
C ASP A 803 -10.16 3.33 27.27
N GLY A 804 -9.21 3.33 26.33
CA GLY A 804 -8.23 4.40 26.18
C GLY A 804 -7.25 4.57 27.36
N HIS A 805 -7.23 3.68 28.35
CA HIS A 805 -6.21 3.72 29.42
C HIS A 805 -4.82 3.38 28.89
N TRP A 806 -4.74 2.53 27.86
CA TRP A 806 -3.51 1.99 27.31
C TRP A 806 -3.38 2.24 25.81
N LEU A 807 -2.14 2.48 25.39
CA LEU A 807 -1.75 2.66 24.00
C LEU A 807 -0.56 1.74 23.72
N LEU A 808 -0.73 0.81 22.78
CA LEU A 808 0.37 0.05 22.19
C LEU A 808 0.92 0.83 21.01
N LEU A 809 2.24 0.82 20.90
CA LEU A 809 3.03 1.32 19.79
C LEU A 809 3.80 0.14 19.18
N ASP A 810 3.51 -0.18 17.93
CA ASP A 810 4.31 -1.11 17.14
C ASP A 810 5.47 -0.35 16.50
N PHE A 811 6.70 -0.77 16.76
CA PHE A 811 7.88 -0.15 16.15
C PHE A 811 8.26 -0.80 14.82
N ALA A 812 7.70 -1.96 14.45
CA ALA A 812 8.02 -2.63 13.19
C ALA A 812 7.31 -2.02 11.98
N THR A 813 6.24 -1.25 12.19
CA THR A 813 5.56 -0.47 11.14
C THR A 813 6.34 0.80 10.78
N ILE A 814 6.92 1.49 11.77
CA ILE A 814 7.68 2.75 11.60
C ILE A 814 9.21 2.59 11.57
N SER A 815 9.72 1.36 11.72
CA SER A 815 11.16 1.10 11.81
C SER A 815 11.53 -0.37 11.56
N ARG A 816 12.83 -0.70 11.62
CA ARG A 816 13.31 -2.09 11.60
C ARG A 816 13.36 -2.74 13.00
N GLU A 817 12.96 -2.03 14.05
CA GLU A 817 12.91 -2.56 15.42
C GLU A 817 11.72 -3.53 15.57
N GLN A 818 12.00 -4.81 15.80
CA GLN A 818 10.98 -5.80 16.16
C GLN A 818 10.60 -5.63 17.65
N ARG A 819 9.94 -4.52 17.98
CA ARG A 819 9.61 -4.08 19.34
C ARG A 819 8.16 -3.63 19.42
N LEU A 820 7.48 -3.99 20.51
CA LEU A 820 6.21 -3.40 20.93
C LEU A 820 6.43 -2.67 22.26
N GLY A 821 5.93 -1.44 22.36
CA GLY A 821 5.90 -0.67 23.61
C GLY A 821 4.46 -0.41 24.04
N VAL A 822 4.10 -0.72 25.29
CA VAL A 822 2.77 -0.39 25.83
C VAL A 822 2.88 0.74 26.84
N TYR A 823 2.05 1.76 26.66
CA TYR A 823 2.06 3.02 27.39
C TYR A 823 0.76 3.19 28.17
N ASN A 824 0.84 3.81 29.36
CA ASN A 824 -0.35 4.35 30.02
C ASN A 824 -0.67 5.72 29.40
N ALA A 825 -1.84 5.88 28.78
CA ALA A 825 -2.16 7.09 28.03
C ALA A 825 -2.69 8.24 28.90
N GLN A 826 -3.23 7.95 30.09
CA GLN A 826 -3.67 8.97 31.06
C GLN A 826 -2.48 9.62 31.79
N GLN A 827 -1.43 8.84 32.07
CA GLN A 827 -0.12 9.31 32.57
C GLN A 827 0.98 8.87 31.60
N PRO A 828 1.17 9.57 30.45
CA PRO A 828 2.03 9.14 29.33
C PRO A 828 3.42 8.67 29.75
N SER A 829 3.57 7.34 29.82
CA SER A 829 4.76 6.66 30.31
C SER A 829 4.74 5.19 29.86
N LEU A 830 5.93 4.66 29.56
CA LEU A 830 6.12 3.27 29.15
C LEU A 830 5.87 2.32 30.33
N VAL A 831 4.96 1.37 30.16
CA VAL A 831 4.60 0.35 31.18
C VAL A 831 5.53 -0.85 31.06
N PHE A 832 5.70 -1.35 29.83
CA PHE A 832 6.72 -2.33 29.47
C PHE A 832 7.02 -2.25 27.96
N SER A 833 8.14 -2.86 27.57
CA SER A 833 8.51 -3.10 26.18
C SER A 833 8.81 -4.58 26.01
N THR A 834 8.39 -5.16 24.90
CA THR A 834 8.62 -6.56 24.51
C THR A 834 9.18 -6.64 23.10
N GLN A 835 9.83 -7.75 22.77
CA GLN A 835 10.11 -8.10 21.38
C GLN A 835 8.78 -8.42 20.67
N ARG A 836 8.67 -7.98 19.41
CA ARG A 836 7.60 -8.36 18.47
C ARG A 836 7.93 -9.71 17.84
N ASP A 837 6.93 -10.56 17.68
CA ASP A 837 7.03 -11.72 16.78
C ASP A 837 6.71 -11.25 15.36
N PRO A 838 7.63 -11.35 14.38
CA PRO A 838 7.38 -10.85 13.03
C PRO A 838 6.24 -11.58 12.31
N LEU A 839 5.82 -12.76 12.80
CA LEU A 839 4.71 -13.52 12.24
C LEU A 839 3.34 -13.10 12.79
N LYS A 840 3.31 -12.20 13.79
CA LYS A 840 2.11 -11.83 14.54
C LYS A 840 1.88 -10.32 14.51
N GLU A 841 0.75 -9.93 13.96
CA GLU A 841 0.33 -8.55 13.83
C GLU A 841 -0.62 -8.20 15.00
N PRO A 842 -0.30 -7.22 15.86
CA PRO A 842 -1.19 -6.81 16.94
C PRO A 842 -2.42 -6.08 16.38
N VAL A 843 -3.62 -6.64 16.58
CA VAL A 843 -4.88 -6.12 16.04
C VAL A 843 -5.86 -5.58 17.10
N ALA A 844 -5.65 -5.90 18.38
CA ALA A 844 -6.33 -5.22 19.50
C ALA A 844 -5.52 -5.25 20.79
N LEU A 845 -5.67 -4.24 21.64
CA LEU A 845 -5.13 -4.19 23.00
C LEU A 845 -6.28 -4.32 24.02
N TYR A 846 -6.10 -5.04 25.12
CA TYR A 846 -7.14 -5.19 26.14
C TYR A 846 -7.03 -4.10 27.23
N ASN A 847 -8.12 -3.90 27.97
CA ASN A 847 -8.22 -2.92 29.07
C ASN A 847 -7.30 -3.22 30.29
N ASP A 848 -6.60 -4.37 30.31
CA ASP A 848 -5.56 -4.67 31.32
C ASP A 848 -4.16 -4.12 30.95
N GLY A 849 -3.99 -3.68 29.70
CA GLY A 849 -2.74 -3.16 29.14
C GLY A 849 -1.64 -4.21 28.98
N LYS A 850 -1.93 -5.50 29.09
CA LYS A 850 -0.94 -6.61 29.06
C LYS A 850 -1.35 -7.76 28.15
N THR A 851 -2.65 -7.93 27.96
CA THR A 851 -3.26 -8.85 27.02
C THR A 851 -3.46 -8.12 25.70
N LEU A 852 -3.07 -8.74 24.59
CA LEU A 852 -3.35 -8.26 23.24
C LEU A 852 -3.87 -9.39 22.35
N LEU A 853 -4.62 -9.02 21.32
CA LEU A 853 -5.07 -9.90 20.26
C LEU A 853 -4.14 -9.72 19.06
N ALA A 854 -3.66 -10.83 18.50
CA ALA A 854 -2.83 -10.80 17.31
C ALA A 854 -3.39 -11.74 16.22
N GLN A 855 -3.37 -11.28 14.97
CA GLN A 855 -3.52 -12.15 13.81
C GLN A 855 -2.16 -12.75 13.44
N HIS A 856 -2.16 -13.98 12.93
CA HIS A 856 -0.94 -14.63 12.45
C HIS A 856 -0.82 -14.46 10.94
N LEU A 857 0.17 -13.69 10.46
CA LEU A 857 0.36 -13.36 9.03
C LEU A 857 0.43 -14.58 8.11
N TRP A 858 0.78 -15.75 8.68
CA TRP A 858 0.94 -17.02 7.95
C TRP A 858 -0.05 -18.11 8.37
N GLN A 859 -1.14 -17.82 9.08
CA GLN A 859 -2.23 -18.78 9.33
C GLN A 859 -3.52 -18.00 9.65
N PRO A 860 -4.69 -18.32 9.06
CA PRO A 860 -5.98 -17.81 9.54
C PRO A 860 -6.20 -18.30 10.97
N SER A 861 -5.79 -17.46 11.93
CA SER A 861 -5.78 -17.80 13.34
C SER A 861 -5.60 -16.53 14.16
N LEU A 862 -6.30 -16.50 15.28
CA LEU A 862 -6.38 -15.36 16.18
C LEU A 862 -5.83 -15.79 17.54
N GLU A 863 -4.74 -15.17 17.97
CA GLU A 863 -4.02 -15.50 19.19
C GLU A 863 -4.26 -14.43 20.26
N GLN A 864 -4.64 -14.82 21.48
CA GLN A 864 -4.51 -13.95 22.63
C GLN A 864 -3.11 -14.11 23.22
N LEU A 865 -2.37 -13.02 23.30
CA LEU A 865 -1.02 -12.96 23.84
C LEU A 865 -1.01 -12.13 25.14
N SER A 866 -0.56 -12.72 26.25
CA SER A 866 -0.40 -12.02 27.54
C SER A 866 1.05 -11.80 27.93
N TRP A 867 1.35 -10.61 28.45
CA TRP A 867 2.65 -10.27 29.01
C TRP A 867 2.86 -10.89 30.40
N ASN A 868 3.71 -11.90 30.48
CA ASN A 868 4.00 -12.63 31.72
C ASN A 868 5.05 -11.96 32.64
N GLY A 869 5.56 -10.78 32.26
CA GLY A 869 6.68 -10.10 32.92
C GLY A 869 8.05 -10.31 32.28
N GLN A 870 8.17 -11.17 31.27
CA GLN A 870 9.41 -11.43 30.50
C GLN A 870 9.17 -11.49 28.98
N ALA A 871 8.05 -12.06 28.55
CA ALA A 871 7.64 -12.19 27.16
C ALA A 871 6.11 -12.14 27.03
N LEU A 872 5.63 -11.82 25.83
CA LEU A 872 4.28 -12.21 25.41
C LEU A 872 4.21 -13.74 25.30
N GLN A 873 3.16 -14.36 25.84
CA GLN A 873 2.89 -15.79 25.76
C GLN A 873 1.46 -16.02 25.27
N ILE A 874 1.25 -17.12 24.54
CA ILE A 874 -0.07 -17.48 24.01
C ILE A 874 -0.93 -18.01 25.16
N ASP A 875 -2.05 -17.33 25.47
CA ASP A 875 -3.05 -17.82 26.42
C ASP A 875 -3.99 -18.83 25.75
N TRP A 876 -4.50 -18.48 24.57
CA TRP A 876 -5.36 -19.32 23.74
C TRP A 876 -5.20 -18.96 22.25
N ARG A 877 -5.63 -19.87 21.38
CA ARG A 877 -5.62 -19.74 19.91
C ARG A 877 -6.96 -20.19 19.34
N ILE A 878 -7.49 -19.40 18.41
CA ILE A 878 -8.57 -19.81 17.50
C ILE A 878 -7.96 -20.12 16.14
N SER A 879 -8.41 -21.19 15.49
CA SER A 879 -7.74 -21.81 14.33
C SER A 879 -8.63 -21.86 13.07
N GLU A 880 -9.57 -20.93 12.94
CA GLU A 880 -10.55 -20.88 11.84
C GLU A 880 -10.35 -19.66 10.93
N ASP A 881 -10.98 -19.70 9.74
CA ASP A 881 -10.96 -18.72 8.64
C ASP A 881 -11.59 -17.35 9.00
N VAL A 882 -11.02 -16.67 10.00
CA VAL A 882 -11.15 -15.22 10.15
C VAL A 882 -10.40 -14.58 8.98
N GLY A 883 -11.08 -13.77 8.17
CA GLY A 883 -10.51 -13.22 6.95
C GLY A 883 -9.35 -12.27 7.22
N LEU A 884 -8.24 -12.43 6.50
CA LEU A 884 -7.06 -11.55 6.52
C LEU A 884 -7.33 -10.14 5.93
N SER A 885 -8.61 -9.73 5.88
CA SER A 885 -9.10 -8.48 5.30
C SER A 885 -10.35 -7.93 6.02
N GLU A 886 -10.74 -8.51 7.17
CA GLU A 886 -11.89 -8.06 7.95
C GLU A 886 -11.45 -7.11 9.09
N GLU A 887 -12.12 -5.95 9.19
CA GLU A 887 -11.82 -4.90 10.16
C GLU A 887 -12.41 -5.26 11.54
N ILE A 888 -11.65 -5.06 12.62
CA ILE A 888 -12.12 -5.36 13.99
C ILE A 888 -12.82 -4.13 14.59
N TYR A 889 -14.15 -4.10 14.52
CA TYR A 889 -14.98 -3.03 15.04
C TYR A 889 -15.16 -3.02 16.56
N TYR A 890 -14.93 -4.14 17.25
CA TYR A 890 -15.00 -4.22 18.71
C TYR A 890 -14.27 -5.46 19.26
N VAL A 891 -13.60 -5.32 20.39
CA VAL A 891 -13.10 -6.46 21.19
C VAL A 891 -13.75 -6.43 22.57
N TYR A 892 -14.21 -7.58 23.03
CA TYR A 892 -14.91 -7.70 24.29
C TYR A 892 -13.89 -7.70 25.45
N PRO A 893 -14.02 -6.78 26.43
CA PRO A 893 -13.22 -6.84 27.64
C PRO A 893 -13.56 -8.12 28.44
N ARG A 894 -12.54 -8.73 29.03
CA ARG A 894 -12.62 -9.94 29.88
C ARG A 894 -12.17 -9.63 31.30
#